data_AF-A0A9E3NDG5-F1
#
_entry.id   AF-A0A9E3NDG5-F1
#
_cell.length_a   1.000
_cell.length_b   1.000
_cell.length_c   1.000
_cell.angle_alpha   90.00
_cell.angle_beta   90.00
_cell.angle_gamma   90.00
#
_symmetry.space_group_name_H-M   'P 1'
#
loop_
_entity.id
_entity.type
_entity.pdbx_description
1 polymer ?
#
loop_
_entity_poly.entity_id
_entity_poly.type
_entity_poly.pdbx_seq_one_letter_code
_entity_poly.pdbx_strand_id
1 'polypeptide(L)'
;MKNIVKNSLYILVMACMLGGLSMLSSCLDEEKPTQIVLLSFGPSGVHHGDEITFFGQNLDKVTAIVLKPNVEIPKSAFKSVSAERINMIVPETAEAGIITLKTPQGDIESKTILNFEVPVVIQSITTEAKPGTNITITGEKVNWIESVTFPSDLRISKEDFVSRSLTQVVVTVPMEAQTGFLIFSLGGTKPLTFGTEEQLIVTLPTVTGIAPQSIRHTGTLTISGTNLDLITAIQFTGGTEVAKANFTSQSENEIKLVVPATAKTGSLTLKQLSPVALTTSPLTIILPVGTALSPTPAIPGQDVITITGTDLDLVAKLVLPGAGDVLATSFISQTSTEIKLAVPATATQGAVDYITVHGYAGPLGVVLRLPSTGGFPTLDYYIYKDGLQSGWSAWGGWGHVSQSFTNTENPANGTMAIKSVFNDAYGAIQIHNGGSPGIFAGYNYLVFYVHVVGQDSKVIVQIDNNADFYPPEFTKDKYHQIVVPLASLAGSNNVTELRIKNNNTNAPANNTIVFIDEIGLTIDEPLGLLPDLVVPIYDDQVNSTHFGFGGGWGGTTTIANSDENQRGGSVSIKATFAGGWGGAAQFGSWGKTPLPTAGMQYLAFSIYGGTGTGDKNIQLGIKPTPDGASSSVQVTIRAGKWTDYAIPLSSLGNPASIGELFFQDTDWAGTVFIDHIGLQ
;
A
#
# COMPACT_ATOMS: atom_id res chain seq x y z
N MET A 1 -80.49 57.41 48.66
CA MET A 1 -79.51 58.31 48.01
C MET A 1 -78.13 57.99 48.59
N LYS A 2 -77.23 57.25 47.95
CA LYS A 2 -77.16 56.68 46.60
C LYS A 2 -76.67 55.21 46.77
N ASN A 3 -77.41 54.14 46.46
CA ASN A 3 -78.24 53.73 45.31
C ASN A 3 -77.48 52.93 44.25
N ILE A 4 -77.98 51.68 44.06
CA ILE A 4 -78.17 51.00 42.76
C ILE A 4 -76.83 50.53 42.14
N VAL A 5 -76.39 49.28 42.28
CA VAL A 5 -76.89 48.06 41.64
C VAL A 5 -76.42 46.82 42.43
N LYS A 6 -77.32 46.07 43.10
CA LYS A 6 -77.19 44.62 43.41
C LYS A 6 -78.43 44.05 44.13
N ASN A 7 -79.60 44.53 43.73
CA ASN A 7 -80.88 44.23 44.38
C ASN A 7 -81.77 43.35 43.47
N SER A 8 -81.27 42.22 42.97
CA SER A 8 -82.08 41.34 42.09
C SER A 8 -81.73 39.84 42.12
N LEU A 9 -81.14 39.30 43.19
CA LEU A 9 -81.01 37.83 43.33
C LEU A 9 -81.47 37.29 44.70
N TYR A 10 -81.89 38.17 45.60
CA TYR A 10 -82.40 37.81 46.94
C TYR A 10 -83.91 37.49 46.97
N ILE A 11 -84.55 37.20 45.82
CA ILE A 11 -86.01 37.00 45.69
C ILE A 11 -86.37 35.68 44.94
N LEU A 12 -85.56 34.61 45.00
CA LEU A 12 -85.98 33.31 44.43
C LEU A 12 -85.66 32.04 45.24
N VAL A 13 -85.28 32.12 46.52
CA VAL A 13 -85.30 30.92 47.40
C VAL A 13 -85.98 31.18 48.74
N MET A 14 -86.56 32.38 48.92
CA MET A 14 -87.53 32.70 49.97
C MET A 14 -88.93 32.18 49.59
N ALA A 15 -89.01 30.88 49.31
CA ALA A 15 -90.25 30.12 49.09
C ALA A 15 -90.24 28.72 49.73
N CYS A 16 -89.22 28.39 50.54
CA CYS A 16 -89.22 27.23 51.46
C CYS A 16 -88.91 27.69 52.90
N MET A 17 -89.56 28.78 53.29
CA MET A 17 -89.70 29.25 54.67
C MET A 17 -90.92 28.53 55.28
N LEU A 18 -90.81 28.13 56.56
CA LEU A 18 -91.83 27.56 57.46
C LEU A 18 -92.17 26.06 57.33
N GLY A 19 -91.65 25.28 58.29
CA GLY A 19 -92.24 24.01 58.70
C GLY A 19 -91.30 23.11 59.49
N GLY A 20 -91.43 23.12 60.83
CA GLY A 20 -91.11 21.95 61.64
C GLY A 20 -89.89 22.03 62.56
N LEU A 21 -89.96 22.91 63.56
CA LEU A 21 -89.27 22.71 64.83
C LEU A 21 -90.16 21.78 65.70
N SER A 22 -89.80 20.52 65.90
CA SER A 22 -90.20 19.75 67.10
C SER A 22 -89.54 18.37 67.14
N MET A 23 -88.68 18.21 68.16
CA MET A 23 -88.55 17.07 69.07
C MET A 23 -88.64 15.65 68.50
N LEU A 24 -87.63 14.82 68.81
CA LEU A 24 -87.75 13.71 69.75
C LEU A 24 -86.37 13.04 69.94
N SER A 25 -86.02 12.83 71.20
CA SER A 25 -85.01 11.85 71.59
C SER A 25 -85.54 10.47 71.19
N SER A 26 -84.81 9.74 70.35
CA SER A 26 -84.94 8.29 70.25
C SER A 26 -83.54 7.69 70.25
N CYS A 27 -83.20 6.99 71.34
CA CYS A 27 -82.37 5.80 71.24
C CYS A 27 -82.98 4.93 70.14
N LEU A 28 -82.35 4.92 68.97
CA LEU A 28 -82.31 3.73 68.17
C LEU A 28 -81.02 3.05 68.60
N ASP A 29 -81.15 1.85 69.16
CA ASP A 29 -80.04 0.91 69.21
C ASP A 29 -79.41 0.91 67.81
N GLU A 30 -78.20 1.48 67.69
CA GLU A 30 -77.39 1.24 66.51
C GLU A 30 -77.21 -0.27 66.46
N GLU A 31 -77.90 -0.94 65.53
CA GLU A 31 -77.48 -2.27 65.09
C GLU A 31 -76.00 -2.13 64.76
N LYS A 32 -75.14 -2.61 65.68
CA LYS A 32 -73.71 -2.58 65.47
C LYS A 32 -73.49 -3.27 64.12
N PRO A 33 -72.88 -2.60 63.14
CA PRO A 33 -72.75 -3.16 61.80
C PRO A 33 -72.15 -4.56 61.95
N THR A 34 -72.84 -5.60 61.49
CA THR A 34 -72.39 -6.99 61.68
C THR A 34 -71.29 -7.37 60.69
N GLN A 35 -71.07 -6.51 59.70
CA GLN A 35 -70.10 -6.66 58.62
C GLN A 35 -68.68 -6.42 59.13
N ILE A 36 -67.76 -7.28 58.71
CA ILE A 36 -66.33 -7.09 58.95
C ILE A 36 -65.79 -6.12 57.91
N VAL A 37 -65.12 -5.05 58.33
CA VAL A 37 -64.63 -3.99 57.44
C VAL A 37 -63.19 -3.64 57.79
N LEU A 38 -62.30 -3.70 56.80
CA LEU A 38 -60.96 -3.11 56.88
C LEU A 38 -61.03 -1.65 56.39
N LEU A 39 -60.65 -0.70 57.24
CA LEU A 39 -60.65 0.72 56.92
C LEU A 39 -59.25 1.19 56.48
N SER A 40 -58.21 0.82 57.22
CA SER A 40 -56.82 1.19 56.93
C SER A 40 -55.83 0.26 57.62
N PHE A 41 -54.56 0.38 57.25
CA PHE A 41 -53.45 -0.25 57.96
C PHE A 41 -52.23 0.69 57.95
N GLY A 42 -51.32 0.54 58.91
CA GLY A 42 -50.10 1.34 58.97
C GLY A 42 -49.17 0.97 60.13
N PRO A 43 -47.98 1.58 60.22
CA PRO A 43 -47.49 2.68 59.38
C PRO A 43 -47.20 2.28 57.92
N SER A 44 -47.10 3.25 57.00
CA SER A 44 -46.66 2.99 55.61
C SER A 44 -45.13 2.91 55.55
N GLY A 45 -44.56 1.91 54.88
CA GLY A 45 -43.10 1.72 54.80
C GLY A 45 -42.52 1.00 56.01
N VAL A 46 -43.26 0.03 56.57
CA VAL A 46 -42.78 -0.80 57.68
C VAL A 46 -41.56 -1.62 57.25
N HIS A 47 -40.65 -1.94 58.18
CA HIS A 47 -39.60 -2.92 57.96
C HIS A 47 -40.08 -4.31 58.36
N HIS A 48 -39.42 -5.35 57.87
CA HIS A 48 -39.57 -6.69 58.45
C HIS A 48 -39.20 -6.67 59.93
N GLY A 49 -40.01 -7.34 60.77
CA GLY A 49 -39.85 -7.30 62.23
C GLY A 49 -40.56 -6.13 62.92
N ASP A 50 -41.01 -5.11 62.19
CA ASP A 50 -41.82 -4.02 62.76
C ASP A 50 -43.26 -4.46 63.05
N GLU A 51 -43.92 -3.75 63.96
CA GLU A 51 -45.35 -3.90 64.22
C GLU A 51 -46.17 -3.10 63.19
N ILE A 52 -47.15 -3.78 62.57
CA ILE A 52 -48.16 -3.16 61.72
C ILE A 52 -49.54 -3.29 62.35
N THR A 53 -50.32 -2.22 62.31
CA THR A 53 -51.67 -2.13 62.84
C THR A 53 -52.69 -2.04 61.71
N PHE A 54 -53.74 -2.84 61.81
CA PHE A 54 -54.93 -2.81 60.97
C PHE A 54 -56.08 -2.16 61.75
N PHE A 55 -56.80 -1.23 61.12
CA PHE A 55 -57.94 -0.52 61.69
C PHE A 55 -59.21 -0.86 60.93
N GLY A 56 -60.30 -1.10 61.67
CA GLY A 56 -61.54 -1.57 61.04
C GLY A 56 -62.71 -1.71 62.01
N GLN A 57 -63.69 -2.52 61.61
CA GLN A 57 -64.87 -2.88 62.40
C GLN A 57 -65.03 -4.41 62.42
N ASN A 58 -65.40 -4.95 63.59
CA ASN A 58 -65.50 -6.39 63.87
C ASN A 58 -64.24 -7.20 63.48
N LEU A 59 -63.06 -6.58 63.60
CA LEU A 59 -61.78 -7.22 63.25
C LEU A 59 -61.44 -8.39 64.18
N ASP A 60 -62.07 -8.49 65.35
CA ASP A 60 -61.98 -9.62 66.27
C ASP A 60 -62.50 -10.93 65.64
N LYS A 61 -63.25 -10.87 64.53
CA LYS A 61 -63.74 -12.04 63.79
C LYS A 61 -62.78 -12.50 62.68
N VAL A 62 -61.70 -11.77 62.40
CA VAL A 62 -60.66 -12.17 61.44
C VAL A 62 -59.93 -13.42 61.96
N THR A 63 -59.76 -14.42 61.09
CA THR A 63 -59.13 -15.71 61.44
C THR A 63 -57.67 -15.79 61.03
N ALA A 64 -57.26 -15.05 59.98
CA ALA A 64 -55.89 -14.94 59.53
C ALA A 64 -55.70 -13.69 58.66
N ILE A 65 -54.45 -13.25 58.51
CA ILE A 65 -54.03 -12.24 57.54
C ILE A 65 -53.04 -12.91 56.58
N VAL A 66 -53.22 -12.75 55.27
CA VAL A 66 -52.33 -13.26 54.24
C VAL A 66 -51.61 -12.11 53.56
N LEU A 67 -50.28 -12.17 53.55
CA LEU A 67 -49.39 -11.25 52.83
C LEU A 67 -48.79 -11.95 51.60
N LYS A 68 -48.33 -11.18 50.60
CA LYS A 68 -47.59 -11.76 49.47
C LYS A 68 -46.26 -12.38 49.96
N PRO A 69 -45.77 -13.46 49.32
CA PRO A 69 -46.36 -14.17 48.18
C PRO A 69 -47.55 -15.09 48.54
N ASN A 70 -47.59 -15.64 49.76
CA ASN A 70 -48.75 -16.33 50.37
C ASN A 70 -48.44 -16.61 51.87
N VAL A 71 -47.88 -15.62 52.57
CA VAL A 71 -47.50 -15.75 53.97
C VAL A 71 -48.76 -15.59 54.81
N GLU A 72 -49.29 -16.69 55.33
CA GLU A 72 -50.48 -16.69 56.19
C GLU A 72 -50.08 -16.55 57.66
N ILE A 73 -50.61 -15.52 58.31
CA ILE A 73 -50.45 -15.23 59.72
C ILE A 73 -51.77 -15.55 60.42
N PRO A 74 -51.86 -16.68 61.16
CA PRO A 74 -53.09 -17.05 61.84
C PRO A 74 -53.38 -16.11 63.01
N LYS A 75 -54.66 -16.02 63.42
CA LYS A 75 -55.10 -15.16 64.53
C LYS A 75 -54.30 -15.35 65.83
N SER A 76 -53.85 -16.57 66.10
CA SER A 76 -53.02 -16.89 67.28
C SER A 76 -51.63 -16.24 67.25
N ALA A 77 -51.14 -15.83 66.07
CA ALA A 77 -49.87 -15.15 65.88
C ALA A 77 -50.01 -13.61 65.88
N PHE A 78 -51.23 -13.08 66.02
CA PHE A 78 -51.42 -11.64 66.20
C PHE A 78 -50.90 -11.21 67.57
N LYS A 79 -50.22 -10.06 67.60
CA LYS A 79 -49.71 -9.46 68.84
C LYS A 79 -50.86 -8.97 69.72
N SER A 80 -51.90 -8.42 69.10
CA SER A 80 -53.15 -8.07 69.77
C SER A 80 -54.31 -8.04 68.77
N VAL A 81 -55.53 -8.31 69.24
CA VAL A 81 -56.74 -8.27 68.42
C VAL A 81 -57.93 -7.75 69.24
N SER A 82 -58.66 -6.81 68.67
CA SER A 82 -59.93 -6.27 69.17
C SER A 82 -60.90 -6.06 68.01
N ALA A 83 -62.14 -5.67 68.31
CA ALA A 83 -63.13 -5.38 67.27
C ALA A 83 -62.71 -4.24 66.32
N GLU A 84 -61.83 -3.35 66.77
CA GLU A 84 -61.41 -2.17 66.00
C GLU A 84 -59.98 -2.27 65.46
N ARG A 85 -59.14 -3.17 66.01
CA ARG A 85 -57.71 -3.21 65.72
C ARG A 85 -57.13 -4.63 65.71
N ILE A 86 -56.18 -4.86 64.81
CA ILE A 86 -55.27 -6.02 64.85
C ILE A 86 -53.85 -5.49 64.78
N ASN A 87 -52.98 -5.92 65.69
CA ASN A 87 -51.54 -5.69 65.60
C ASN A 87 -50.83 -7.00 65.31
N MET A 88 -49.86 -6.99 64.40
CA MET A 88 -49.00 -8.13 64.12
C MET A 88 -47.59 -7.68 63.77
N ILE A 89 -46.63 -8.61 63.88
CA ILE A 89 -45.26 -8.39 63.42
C ILE A 89 -45.19 -8.77 61.94
N VAL A 90 -44.53 -7.93 61.15
CA VAL A 90 -44.30 -8.15 59.72
C VAL A 90 -43.33 -9.33 59.55
N PRO A 91 -43.74 -10.45 58.93
CA PRO A 91 -42.85 -11.60 58.74
C PRO A 91 -41.71 -11.28 57.78
N GLU A 92 -40.49 -11.80 58.03
CA GLU A 92 -39.30 -11.63 57.17
C GLU A 92 -39.50 -12.10 55.72
N THR A 93 -40.46 -13.00 55.48
CA THR A 93 -40.78 -13.54 54.16
C THR A 93 -41.86 -12.75 53.41
N ALA A 94 -42.41 -11.69 54.02
CA ALA A 94 -43.46 -10.89 53.40
C ALA A 94 -42.91 -10.00 52.28
N GLU A 95 -43.61 -9.97 51.15
CA GLU A 95 -43.35 -9.13 49.98
C GLU A 95 -44.44 -8.07 49.80
N ALA A 96 -44.14 -7.01 49.05
CA ALA A 96 -45.09 -5.93 48.79
C ALA A 96 -46.33 -6.47 48.07
N GLY A 97 -47.52 -6.05 48.51
CA GLY A 97 -48.76 -6.54 47.90
C GLY A 97 -50.04 -6.15 48.62
N ILE A 98 -51.16 -6.57 48.04
CA ILE A 98 -52.48 -6.49 48.67
C ILE A 98 -52.52 -7.45 49.86
N ILE A 99 -53.09 -6.99 50.96
CA ILE A 99 -53.28 -7.77 52.17
C ILE A 99 -54.66 -8.43 52.09
N THR A 100 -54.75 -9.71 52.43
CA THR A 100 -56.05 -10.43 52.48
C THR A 100 -56.37 -10.82 53.91
N LEU A 101 -57.49 -10.33 54.44
CA LEU A 101 -58.04 -10.77 55.72
C LEU A 101 -58.97 -11.96 55.48
N LYS A 102 -58.67 -13.11 56.08
CA LYS A 102 -59.55 -14.28 56.08
C LYS A 102 -60.65 -14.08 57.12
N THR A 103 -61.91 -14.19 56.70
CA THR A 103 -63.06 -14.05 57.59
C THR A 103 -64.14 -15.10 57.32
N PRO A 104 -65.02 -15.38 58.30
CA PRO A 104 -66.17 -16.27 58.08
C PRO A 104 -67.18 -15.77 57.03
N GLN A 105 -67.15 -14.48 56.70
CA GLN A 105 -68.05 -13.83 55.74
C GLN A 105 -67.45 -13.78 54.31
N GLY A 106 -66.25 -14.33 54.11
CA GLY A 106 -65.47 -14.22 52.89
C GLY A 106 -64.18 -13.41 53.09
N ASP A 107 -63.30 -13.44 52.10
CA ASP A 107 -62.01 -12.75 52.15
C ASP A 107 -62.20 -11.24 51.91
N ILE A 108 -61.46 -10.43 52.67
CA ILE A 108 -61.42 -8.97 52.50
C ILE A 108 -60.02 -8.58 52.03
N GLU A 109 -59.93 -8.03 50.82
CA GLU A 109 -58.69 -7.48 50.29
C GLU A 109 -58.53 -6.00 50.66
N SER A 110 -57.30 -5.59 50.97
CA SER A 110 -56.98 -4.18 51.16
C SER A 110 -57.10 -3.41 49.84
N LYS A 111 -57.51 -2.13 49.91
CA LYS A 111 -57.54 -1.25 48.73
C LYS A 111 -56.16 -0.71 48.34
N THR A 112 -55.28 -0.56 49.34
CA THR A 112 -53.90 -0.09 49.17
C THR A 112 -52.93 -1.25 49.30
N ILE A 113 -51.81 -1.15 48.59
CA ILE A 113 -50.71 -2.10 48.65
C ILE A 113 -49.89 -1.84 49.92
N LEU A 114 -49.58 -2.89 50.68
CA LEU A 114 -48.54 -2.86 51.68
C LEU A 114 -47.19 -2.82 50.96
N ASN A 115 -46.38 -1.80 51.27
CA ASN A 115 -45.00 -1.74 50.81
C ASN A 115 -44.05 -1.69 52.00
N PHE A 116 -42.85 -2.22 51.79
CA PHE A 116 -41.79 -2.29 52.79
C PHE A 116 -40.68 -1.29 52.47
N GLU A 117 -40.04 -0.76 53.51
CA GLU A 117 -38.73 -0.14 53.39
C GLU A 117 -37.70 -1.20 53.75
N VAL A 118 -36.82 -1.54 52.80
CA VAL A 118 -35.85 -2.63 52.98
C VAL A 118 -34.45 -2.08 52.78
N PRO A 119 -33.67 -1.85 53.86
CA PRO A 119 -32.30 -1.39 53.73
C PRO A 119 -31.42 -2.54 53.21
N VAL A 120 -30.96 -2.41 51.97
CA VAL A 120 -29.98 -3.34 51.39
C VAL A 120 -28.58 -2.86 51.76
N VAL A 121 -27.77 -3.75 52.32
CA VAL A 121 -26.38 -3.48 52.69
C VAL A 121 -25.47 -4.34 51.83
N ILE A 122 -24.52 -3.74 51.13
CA ILE A 122 -23.48 -4.47 50.40
C ILE A 122 -22.26 -4.61 51.32
N GLN A 123 -21.79 -5.84 51.55
CA GLN A 123 -20.60 -6.12 52.35
C GLN A 123 -19.36 -6.29 51.48
N SER A 124 -19.45 -7.07 50.41
CA SER A 124 -18.33 -7.24 49.47
C SER A 124 -18.79 -7.62 48.08
N ILE A 125 -17.95 -7.31 47.09
CA ILE A 125 -18.16 -7.64 45.69
C ILE A 125 -16.84 -8.22 45.17
N THR A 126 -16.91 -9.19 44.25
CA THR A 126 -15.73 -9.60 43.46
C THR A 126 -15.08 -8.36 42.83
N THR A 127 -13.78 -8.15 43.09
CA THR A 127 -13.07 -6.92 42.71
C THR A 127 -12.53 -6.94 41.29
N GLU A 128 -12.23 -8.13 40.75
CA GLU A 128 -11.72 -8.31 39.40
C GLU A 128 -12.41 -9.51 38.73
N ALA A 129 -12.84 -9.32 37.48
CA ALA A 129 -13.47 -10.37 36.70
C ALA A 129 -13.29 -10.17 35.20
N LYS A 130 -13.30 -11.27 34.47
CA LYS A 130 -13.29 -11.28 33.00
C LYS A 130 -14.72 -11.19 32.46
N PRO A 131 -14.96 -10.52 31.32
CA PRO A 131 -16.25 -10.59 30.63
C PRO A 131 -16.73 -12.04 30.43
N GLY A 132 -18.02 -12.30 30.68
CA GLY A 132 -18.63 -13.62 30.62
C GLY A 132 -18.43 -14.50 31.86
N THR A 133 -17.62 -14.07 32.84
CA THR A 133 -17.49 -14.77 34.13
C THR A 133 -18.46 -14.23 35.16
N ASN A 134 -18.69 -15.00 36.24
CA ASN A 134 -19.61 -14.60 37.29
C ASN A 134 -18.89 -13.79 38.38
N ILE A 135 -19.51 -12.69 38.80
CA ILE A 135 -19.15 -11.95 40.02
C ILE A 135 -20.17 -12.23 41.12
N THR A 136 -19.68 -12.20 42.36
CA THR A 136 -20.50 -12.42 43.54
C THR A 136 -20.62 -11.12 44.32
N ILE A 137 -21.84 -10.76 44.70
CA ILE A 137 -22.19 -9.64 45.57
C ILE A 137 -22.74 -10.25 46.87
N THR A 138 -22.13 -9.90 48.00
CA THR A 138 -22.55 -10.38 49.33
C THR A 138 -22.99 -9.24 50.20
N GLY A 139 -23.92 -9.50 51.11
CA GLY A 139 -24.46 -8.47 51.98
C GLY A 139 -25.67 -8.91 52.80
N GLU A 140 -26.51 -7.95 53.16
CA GLU A 140 -27.79 -8.17 53.85
C GLU A 140 -28.94 -7.74 52.95
N LYS A 141 -29.97 -8.62 52.85
CA LYS A 141 -31.16 -8.43 52.02
C LYS A 141 -30.85 -8.13 50.54
N VAL A 142 -29.72 -8.63 50.03
CA VAL A 142 -29.25 -8.36 48.65
C VAL A 142 -30.13 -8.98 47.56
N ASN A 143 -30.99 -9.94 47.90
CA ASN A 143 -32.03 -10.46 46.99
C ASN A 143 -33.02 -9.39 46.51
N TRP A 144 -33.11 -8.24 47.19
CA TRP A 144 -33.97 -7.12 46.82
C TRP A 144 -33.38 -6.20 45.74
N ILE A 145 -32.16 -6.50 45.26
CA ILE A 145 -31.59 -5.84 44.09
C ILE A 145 -32.40 -6.24 42.85
N GLU A 146 -33.00 -5.24 42.19
CA GLU A 146 -33.79 -5.39 40.97
C GLU A 146 -32.92 -5.39 39.71
N SER A 147 -31.79 -4.68 39.75
CA SER A 147 -30.83 -4.70 38.65
C SER A 147 -29.43 -4.28 39.10
N VAL A 148 -28.42 -4.82 38.43
CA VAL A 148 -27.03 -4.35 38.49
C VAL A 148 -26.70 -3.73 37.14
N THR A 149 -26.27 -2.47 37.13
CA THR A 149 -25.87 -1.76 35.92
C THR A 149 -24.35 -1.58 35.92
N PHE A 150 -23.71 -2.17 34.92
CA PHE A 150 -22.29 -2.00 34.64
C PHE A 150 -22.06 -0.68 33.88
N PRO A 151 -20.80 -0.20 33.78
CA PRO A 151 -20.48 0.98 32.97
C PRO A 151 -21.03 0.88 31.54
N SER A 152 -21.30 2.05 30.93
CA SER A 152 -21.96 2.16 29.61
C SER A 152 -23.41 1.63 29.58
N ASP A 153 -24.14 1.80 30.70
CA ASP A 153 -25.57 1.44 30.85
C ASP A 153 -25.89 -0.03 30.57
N LEU A 154 -24.91 -0.92 30.76
CA LEU A 154 -25.06 -2.37 30.61
C LEU A 154 -25.81 -2.93 31.82
N ARG A 155 -27.14 -2.89 31.75
CA ARG A 155 -28.06 -3.29 32.83
C ARG A 155 -28.41 -4.78 32.76
N ILE A 156 -28.16 -5.49 33.86
CA ILE A 156 -28.65 -6.84 34.12
C ILE A 156 -29.82 -6.75 35.09
N SER A 157 -30.98 -7.28 34.71
CA SER A 157 -32.16 -7.31 35.57
C SER A 157 -32.19 -8.59 36.41
N LYS A 158 -32.92 -8.59 37.52
CA LYS A 158 -32.96 -9.69 38.49
C LYS A 158 -33.36 -11.04 37.88
N GLU A 159 -34.11 -11.03 36.78
CA GLU A 159 -34.52 -12.20 36.01
C GLU A 159 -33.33 -12.91 35.36
N ASP A 160 -32.27 -12.17 35.04
CA ASP A 160 -31.05 -12.66 34.38
C ASP A 160 -29.91 -12.94 35.37
N PHE A 161 -30.16 -12.81 36.67
CA PHE A 161 -29.16 -13.15 37.68
C PHE A 161 -28.95 -14.66 37.74
N VAL A 162 -27.70 -15.08 37.90
CA VAL A 162 -27.33 -16.50 37.99
C VAL A 162 -27.92 -17.13 39.25
N SER A 163 -27.86 -16.42 40.38
CA SER A 163 -28.50 -16.84 41.62
C SER A 163 -28.80 -15.66 42.54
N ARG A 164 -29.78 -15.85 43.44
CA ARG A 164 -30.20 -14.86 44.42
C ARG A 164 -30.57 -15.54 45.75
N SER A 165 -30.12 -14.95 46.84
CA SER A 165 -30.48 -15.28 48.22
C SER A 165 -30.42 -14.03 49.09
N LEU A 166 -30.91 -14.10 50.33
CA LEU A 166 -30.90 -12.98 51.27
C LEU A 166 -29.50 -12.36 51.46
N THR A 167 -28.45 -13.16 51.35
CA THR A 167 -27.07 -12.73 51.65
C THR A 167 -26.13 -12.73 50.45
N GLN A 168 -26.59 -13.22 49.29
CA GLN A 168 -25.75 -13.35 48.11
C GLN A 168 -26.55 -13.18 46.81
N VAL A 169 -25.98 -12.42 45.87
CA VAL A 169 -26.40 -12.33 44.47
C VAL A 169 -25.22 -12.67 43.58
N VAL A 170 -25.43 -13.47 42.54
CA VAL A 170 -24.43 -13.79 41.53
C VAL A 170 -24.92 -13.30 40.17
N VAL A 171 -24.10 -12.52 39.47
CA VAL A 171 -24.40 -12.01 38.13
C VAL A 171 -23.24 -12.31 37.17
N THR A 172 -23.54 -12.53 35.90
CA THR A 172 -22.53 -12.72 34.86
C THR A 172 -22.10 -11.36 34.30
N VAL A 173 -20.80 -11.09 34.22
CA VAL A 173 -20.27 -9.84 33.67
C VAL A 173 -20.62 -9.77 32.16
N PRO A 174 -21.27 -8.70 31.68
CA PRO A 174 -21.58 -8.54 30.26
C PRO A 174 -20.32 -8.55 29.39
N MET A 175 -20.42 -9.05 28.15
CA MET A 175 -19.26 -9.19 27.27
C MET A 175 -18.66 -7.84 26.85
N GLU A 176 -19.49 -6.80 26.83
CA GLU A 176 -19.15 -5.43 26.49
C GLU A 176 -18.65 -4.61 27.69
N ALA A 177 -18.63 -5.20 28.90
CA ALA A 177 -18.31 -4.49 30.13
C ALA A 177 -16.91 -3.88 30.12
N GLN A 178 -16.77 -2.79 30.87
CA GLN A 178 -15.51 -2.09 31.10
C GLN A 178 -15.31 -1.89 32.60
N THR A 179 -14.07 -1.61 33.00
CA THR A 179 -13.74 -1.26 34.38
C THR A 179 -14.54 -0.03 34.82
N GLY A 180 -15.16 -0.11 35.99
CA GLY A 180 -15.89 1.01 36.56
C GLY A 180 -16.82 0.63 37.71
N PHE A 181 -17.58 1.61 38.18
CA PHE A 181 -18.51 1.45 39.29
C PHE A 181 -19.77 0.69 38.85
N LEU A 182 -20.30 -0.14 39.74
CA LEU A 182 -21.60 -0.80 39.52
C LEU A 182 -22.68 0.06 40.16
N ILE A 183 -23.84 0.15 39.50
CA ILE A 183 -25.02 0.83 40.04
C ILE A 183 -26.08 -0.23 40.36
N PHE A 184 -26.50 -0.28 41.62
CA PHE A 184 -27.59 -1.13 42.08
C PHE A 184 -28.90 -0.35 42.06
N SER A 185 -29.96 -0.97 41.55
CA SER A 185 -31.32 -0.45 41.66
C SER A 185 -32.14 -1.35 42.58
N LEU A 186 -32.83 -0.74 43.53
CA LEU A 186 -33.82 -1.41 44.38
C LEU A 186 -35.23 -1.11 43.89
N GLY A 187 -36.15 -2.03 44.18
CA GLY A 187 -37.57 -1.89 43.85
C GLY A 187 -38.36 -1.07 44.86
N GLY A 188 -39.67 -1.30 44.91
CA GLY A 188 -40.59 -0.66 45.85
C GLY A 188 -41.25 0.62 45.31
N THR A 189 -42.12 1.24 46.12
CA THR A 189 -42.87 2.46 45.74
C THR A 189 -42.02 3.73 45.65
N LYS A 190 -40.79 3.69 46.19
CA LYS A 190 -39.77 4.73 46.05
C LYS A 190 -38.46 4.05 45.64
N PRO A 191 -38.21 3.85 44.34
CA PRO A 191 -36.99 3.21 43.86
C PRO A 191 -35.76 3.95 44.35
N LEU A 192 -34.76 3.19 44.80
CA LEU A 192 -33.46 3.72 45.23
C LEU A 192 -32.39 3.18 44.29
N THR A 193 -31.45 4.05 43.92
CA THR A 193 -30.25 3.66 43.18
C THR A 193 -29.01 4.14 43.93
N PHE A 194 -28.01 3.28 44.06
CA PHE A 194 -26.72 3.63 44.67
C PHE A 194 -25.59 2.90 43.95
N GLY A 195 -24.39 3.48 44.00
CA GLY A 195 -23.19 2.95 43.34
C GLY A 195 -22.27 2.22 44.32
N THR A 196 -21.32 1.46 43.78
CA THR A 196 -20.18 0.94 44.54
C THR A 196 -19.19 2.05 44.88
N GLU A 197 -18.46 1.89 45.99
CA GLU A 197 -17.37 2.79 46.37
C GLU A 197 -16.08 2.51 45.59
N GLU A 198 -15.86 1.24 45.22
CA GLU A 198 -14.74 0.80 44.41
C GLU A 198 -15.21 0.38 43.01
N GLN A 199 -14.29 0.44 42.04
CA GLN A 199 -14.55 -0.02 40.68
C GLN A 199 -14.37 -1.54 40.60
N LEU A 200 -15.26 -2.20 39.85
CA LEU A 200 -14.97 -3.54 39.36
C LEU A 200 -13.90 -3.43 38.27
N ILE A 201 -12.79 -4.14 38.44
CA ILE A 201 -11.74 -4.27 37.43
C ILE A 201 -12.20 -5.32 36.41
N VAL A 202 -12.41 -4.91 35.17
CA VAL A 202 -12.73 -5.84 34.08
C VAL A 202 -11.44 -6.21 33.36
N THR A 203 -11.00 -7.47 33.50
CA THR A 203 -9.76 -7.93 32.88
C THR A 203 -9.95 -8.08 31.38
N LEU A 204 -9.35 -7.17 30.61
CA LEU A 204 -9.37 -7.17 29.15
C LEU A 204 -8.19 -7.98 28.57
N PRO A 205 -8.27 -8.40 27.28
CA PRO A 205 -7.17 -9.05 26.60
C PRO A 205 -5.96 -8.14 26.44
N THR A 206 -4.78 -8.73 26.45
CA THR A 206 -3.53 -8.04 26.15
C THR A 206 -2.74 -8.84 25.13
N VAL A 207 -2.00 -8.16 24.25
CA VAL A 207 -1.09 -8.79 23.29
C VAL A 207 0.35 -8.59 23.74
N THR A 208 1.12 -9.67 23.83
CA THR A 208 2.54 -9.63 24.18
C THR A 208 3.45 -9.74 22.95
N GLY A 209 2.99 -10.36 21.86
CA GLY A 209 3.78 -10.45 20.64
C GLY A 209 3.10 -11.21 19.50
N ILE A 210 3.78 -11.20 18.35
CA ILE A 210 3.41 -11.97 17.16
C ILE A 210 4.64 -12.73 16.64
N ALA A 211 4.43 -13.94 16.13
CA ALA A 211 5.49 -14.78 15.59
C ALA A 211 4.99 -15.64 14.40
N PRO A 212 5.74 -15.69 13.29
CA PRO A 212 6.93 -14.87 12.98
C PRO A 212 6.56 -13.41 12.69
N GLN A 213 7.50 -12.48 12.89
CA GLN A 213 7.29 -11.05 12.61
C GLN A 213 7.41 -10.72 11.11
N SER A 214 8.16 -11.53 10.35
CA SER A 214 8.21 -11.49 8.89
C SER A 214 7.68 -12.81 8.35
N ILE A 215 6.66 -12.75 7.49
CA ILE A 215 5.97 -13.94 7.02
C ILE A 215 5.56 -13.83 5.56
N ARG A 216 5.56 -14.96 4.86
CA ARG A 216 4.93 -15.08 3.54
C ARG A 216 3.41 -15.09 3.70
N HIS A 217 2.69 -14.69 2.67
CA HIS A 217 1.24 -14.89 2.60
C HIS A 217 0.88 -16.35 2.81
N THR A 218 -0.30 -16.61 3.34
CA THR A 218 -0.79 -17.97 3.67
C THR A 218 0.04 -18.71 4.73
N GLY A 219 1.10 -18.10 5.26
CA GLY A 219 1.82 -18.60 6.41
C GLY A 219 0.97 -18.53 7.68
N THR A 220 1.24 -19.43 8.62
CA THR A 220 0.58 -19.43 9.93
C THR A 220 1.23 -18.39 10.84
N LEU A 221 0.43 -17.43 11.31
CA LEU A 221 0.80 -16.44 12.29
C LEU A 221 0.30 -16.87 13.67
N THR A 222 1.16 -16.73 14.67
CA THR A 222 0.82 -16.89 16.09
C THR A 222 0.79 -15.52 16.76
N ILE A 223 -0.27 -15.23 17.50
CA ILE A 223 -0.40 -14.05 18.36
C ILE A 223 -0.43 -14.55 19.81
N SER A 224 0.45 -14.02 20.65
CA SER A 224 0.57 -14.39 22.07
C SER A 224 0.09 -13.25 22.96
N GLY A 225 -0.46 -13.58 24.12
CA GLY A 225 -1.10 -12.60 25.00
C GLY A 225 -1.75 -13.19 26.24
N THR A 226 -2.72 -12.47 26.80
CA THR A 226 -3.62 -12.93 27.86
C THR A 226 -5.08 -12.64 27.50
N ASN A 227 -6.02 -13.45 28.01
CA ASN A 227 -7.46 -13.37 27.75
C ASN A 227 -7.82 -13.33 26.24
N LEU A 228 -6.99 -13.92 25.38
CA LEU A 228 -7.16 -13.87 23.93
C LEU A 228 -8.36 -14.67 23.41
N ASP A 229 -8.98 -15.51 24.24
CA ASP A 229 -10.23 -16.22 23.96
C ASP A 229 -11.43 -15.29 23.76
N LEU A 230 -11.35 -14.05 24.28
CA LEU A 230 -12.36 -12.99 24.10
C LEU A 230 -12.31 -12.32 22.72
N ILE A 231 -11.23 -12.53 21.94
CA ILE A 231 -11.08 -11.91 20.62
C ILE A 231 -12.06 -12.54 19.64
N THR A 232 -12.82 -11.68 18.95
CA THR A 232 -13.86 -12.07 17.99
C THR A 232 -13.42 -11.95 16.55
N ALA A 233 -12.46 -11.07 16.25
CA ALA A 233 -11.87 -10.94 14.92
C ALA A 233 -10.50 -10.26 14.98
N ILE A 234 -9.70 -10.45 13.93
CA ILE A 234 -8.41 -9.78 13.72
C ILE A 234 -8.46 -9.05 12.38
N GLN A 235 -8.25 -7.75 12.39
CA GLN A 235 -8.16 -6.92 11.21
C GLN A 235 -6.69 -6.65 10.85
N PHE A 236 -6.32 -7.03 9.63
CA PHE A 236 -5.02 -6.75 9.04
C PHE A 236 -4.95 -5.33 8.47
N THR A 237 -3.73 -4.81 8.37
CA THR A 237 -3.49 -3.56 7.63
C THR A 237 -3.98 -3.72 6.18
N GLY A 238 -4.73 -2.74 5.69
CA GLY A 238 -5.46 -2.79 4.41
C GLY A 238 -6.93 -3.20 4.54
N GLY A 239 -7.42 -3.51 5.75
CA GLY A 239 -8.84 -3.65 6.05
C GLY A 239 -9.38 -5.09 5.96
N THR A 240 -8.56 -6.06 5.57
CA THR A 240 -8.97 -7.48 5.54
C THR A 240 -9.18 -7.98 6.97
N GLU A 241 -10.33 -8.58 7.25
CA GLU A 241 -10.70 -9.07 8.57
C GLU A 241 -10.83 -10.59 8.59
N VAL A 242 -10.26 -11.22 9.61
CA VAL A 242 -10.37 -12.65 9.89
C VAL A 242 -11.21 -12.82 11.14
N ALA A 243 -12.43 -13.33 10.98
CA ALA A 243 -13.31 -13.65 12.09
C ALA A 243 -12.83 -14.87 12.88
N LYS A 244 -13.22 -14.96 14.16
CA LYS A 244 -12.88 -16.07 15.08
C LYS A 244 -13.11 -17.47 14.52
N ALA A 245 -14.16 -17.66 13.72
CA ALA A 245 -14.46 -18.94 13.08
C ALA A 245 -13.39 -19.42 12.09
N ASN A 246 -12.54 -18.51 11.60
CA ASN A 246 -11.45 -18.77 10.66
C ASN A 246 -10.07 -18.79 11.32
N PHE A 247 -10.01 -18.73 12.65
CA PHE A 247 -8.76 -18.98 13.36
C PHE A 247 -8.42 -20.47 13.31
N THR A 248 -7.15 -20.79 13.12
CA THR A 248 -6.65 -22.17 13.17
C THR A 248 -6.81 -22.74 14.58
N SER A 249 -6.52 -21.93 15.61
CA SER A 249 -6.79 -22.26 17.00
C SER A 249 -6.86 -20.98 17.85
N GLN A 250 -7.60 -21.03 18.94
CA GLN A 250 -7.69 -19.94 19.91
C GLN A 250 -7.73 -20.51 21.33
N SER A 251 -6.95 -19.91 22.20
CA SER A 251 -6.91 -20.16 23.64
C SER A 251 -6.79 -18.84 24.38
N GLU A 252 -6.78 -18.89 25.71
CA GLU A 252 -6.59 -17.72 26.56
C GLU A 252 -5.25 -17.00 26.33
N ASN A 253 -4.21 -17.74 25.93
CA ASN A 253 -2.85 -17.19 25.83
C ASN A 253 -2.33 -17.09 24.39
N GLU A 254 -3.07 -17.63 23.41
CA GLU A 254 -2.60 -17.75 22.03
C GLU A 254 -3.76 -17.78 21.01
N ILE A 255 -3.58 -17.08 19.89
CA ILE A 255 -4.37 -17.23 18.67
C ILE A 255 -3.43 -17.65 17.54
N LYS A 256 -3.81 -18.67 16.77
CA LYS A 256 -3.15 -19.03 15.51
C LYS A 256 -4.12 -18.82 14.36
N LEU A 257 -3.64 -18.20 13.29
CA LEU A 257 -4.42 -17.97 12.07
C LEU A 257 -3.52 -17.99 10.83
N VAL A 258 -4.13 -18.22 9.68
CA VAL A 258 -3.45 -18.09 8.39
C VAL A 258 -3.48 -16.62 7.95
N VAL A 259 -2.33 -16.08 7.56
CA VAL A 259 -2.24 -14.70 7.05
C VAL A 259 -2.98 -14.59 5.72
N PRO A 260 -3.97 -13.69 5.59
CA PRO A 260 -4.70 -13.50 4.33
C PRO A 260 -3.78 -13.16 3.15
N ALA A 261 -4.16 -13.62 1.96
CA ALA A 261 -3.46 -13.31 0.72
C ALA A 261 -3.35 -11.79 0.48
N THR A 262 -4.34 -11.01 0.91
CA THR A 262 -4.40 -9.55 0.76
C THR A 262 -3.81 -8.76 1.93
N ALA A 263 -3.15 -9.44 2.89
CA ALA A 263 -2.58 -8.79 4.07
C ALA A 263 -1.42 -7.87 3.70
N LYS A 264 -1.47 -6.61 4.12
CA LYS A 264 -0.35 -5.66 3.92
C LYS A 264 0.51 -5.58 5.17
N THR A 265 1.77 -5.16 4.99
CA THR A 265 2.68 -4.86 6.09
C THR A 265 2.07 -3.80 7.01
N GLY A 266 2.08 -4.04 8.32
CA GLY A 266 1.60 -3.12 9.34
C GLY A 266 1.04 -3.83 10.58
N SER A 267 0.56 -3.05 11.55
CA SER A 267 -0.02 -3.58 12.79
C SER A 267 -1.38 -4.25 12.54
N LEU A 268 -1.70 -5.24 13.38
CA LEU A 268 -3.00 -5.88 13.39
C LEU A 268 -3.87 -5.24 14.47
N THR A 269 -5.18 -5.12 14.22
CA THR A 269 -6.16 -4.68 15.20
C THR A 269 -7.00 -5.87 15.64
N LEU A 270 -6.98 -6.19 16.93
CA LEU A 270 -7.76 -7.27 17.53
C LEU A 270 -9.08 -6.68 18.02
N LYS A 271 -10.18 -7.27 17.56
CA LYS A 271 -11.54 -6.89 17.95
C LYS A 271 -12.06 -7.80 19.05
N GLN A 272 -12.79 -7.19 19.97
CA GLN A 272 -13.51 -7.83 21.06
C GLN A 272 -14.88 -7.16 21.21
N LEU A 273 -15.75 -7.68 22.07
CA LEU A 273 -17.06 -7.08 22.32
C LEU A 273 -16.97 -5.80 23.17
N SER A 274 -15.94 -5.68 24.01
CA SER A 274 -15.63 -4.41 24.68
C SER A 274 -15.20 -3.34 23.65
N PRO A 275 -15.55 -2.05 23.83
CA PRO A 275 -15.14 -0.97 22.92
C PRO A 275 -13.63 -0.70 22.85
N VAL A 276 -12.81 -1.35 23.67
CA VAL A 276 -11.37 -1.09 23.78
C VAL A 276 -10.62 -1.73 22.61
N ALA A 277 -9.90 -0.89 21.84
CA ALA A 277 -9.09 -1.33 20.72
C ALA A 277 -7.74 -1.91 21.18
N LEU A 278 -7.35 -3.04 20.58
CA LEU A 278 -6.09 -3.73 20.84
C LEU A 278 -5.27 -3.82 19.55
N THR A 279 -3.98 -3.52 19.62
CA THR A 279 -3.08 -3.55 18.45
C THR A 279 -1.80 -4.32 18.72
N THR A 280 -1.22 -4.89 17.67
CA THR A 280 0.06 -5.62 17.73
C THR A 280 1.24 -4.75 17.28
N SER A 281 2.47 -5.25 17.50
CA SER A 281 3.63 -4.82 16.72
C SER A 281 3.40 -5.05 15.22
N PRO A 282 4.07 -4.30 14.32
CA PRO A 282 3.85 -4.43 12.88
C PRO A 282 4.32 -5.79 12.36
N LEU A 283 3.46 -6.43 11.58
CA LEU A 283 3.77 -7.63 10.79
C LEU A 283 4.36 -7.21 9.45
N THR A 284 5.48 -7.80 9.06
CA THR A 284 6.11 -7.60 7.75
C THR A 284 5.74 -8.72 6.80
N ILE A 285 5.27 -8.35 5.61
CA ILE A 285 4.98 -9.29 4.53
C ILE A 285 6.22 -9.44 3.66
N ILE A 286 6.66 -10.68 3.46
CA ILE A 286 7.81 -11.02 2.61
C ILE A 286 7.39 -10.89 1.15
N LEU A 287 8.17 -10.13 0.37
CA LEU A 287 7.97 -9.86 -1.05
C LEU A 287 9.22 -10.28 -1.85
N PRO A 288 9.08 -10.66 -3.14
CA PRO A 288 10.21 -11.06 -3.97
C PRO A 288 11.17 -9.90 -4.23
N VAL A 289 12.46 -10.21 -4.29
CA VAL A 289 13.53 -9.25 -4.64
C VAL A 289 14.51 -9.91 -5.59
N GLY A 290 14.75 -9.32 -6.74
CA GLY A 290 15.83 -9.66 -7.65
C GLY A 290 17.11 -8.90 -7.30
N THR A 291 18.24 -9.60 -7.34
CA THR A 291 19.56 -9.05 -7.01
C THR A 291 20.49 -8.98 -8.23
N ALA A 292 20.31 -9.85 -9.21
CA ALA A 292 21.04 -9.80 -10.48
C ALA A 292 20.20 -10.34 -11.65
N LEU A 293 20.56 -9.91 -12.86
CA LEU A 293 19.99 -10.35 -14.12
C LEU A 293 21.15 -10.63 -15.08
N SER A 294 21.14 -11.80 -15.73
CA SER A 294 22.18 -12.22 -16.68
C SER A 294 21.59 -13.02 -17.85
N PRO A 295 22.06 -12.83 -19.09
CA PRO A 295 23.11 -11.88 -19.49
C PRO A 295 22.65 -10.42 -19.40
N THR A 296 23.60 -9.50 -19.31
CA THR A 296 23.37 -8.05 -19.41
C THR A 296 24.49 -7.45 -20.28
N PRO A 297 24.21 -6.96 -21.50
CA PRO A 297 22.88 -6.84 -22.12
C PRO A 297 22.28 -8.19 -22.56
N ALA A 298 20.97 -8.21 -22.83
CA ALA A 298 20.24 -9.35 -23.37
C ALA A 298 19.52 -8.98 -24.68
N ILE A 299 19.64 -9.82 -25.70
CA ILE A 299 19.06 -9.62 -27.04
C ILE A 299 17.57 -10.04 -27.03
N PRO A 300 16.62 -9.10 -27.26
CA PRO A 300 15.21 -9.43 -27.36
C PRO A 300 14.90 -10.46 -28.44
N GLY A 301 14.04 -11.42 -28.14
CA GLY A 301 13.61 -12.47 -29.06
C GLY A 301 14.62 -13.59 -29.30
N GLN A 302 15.84 -13.49 -28.74
CA GLN A 302 16.88 -14.51 -28.87
C GLN A 302 17.35 -15.05 -27.51
N ASP A 303 17.65 -14.17 -26.56
CA ASP A 303 18.28 -14.57 -25.31
C ASP A 303 17.29 -15.07 -24.26
N VAL A 304 17.80 -15.97 -23.43
CA VAL A 304 17.18 -16.38 -22.17
C VAL A 304 17.91 -15.68 -21.04
N ILE A 305 17.17 -14.91 -20.24
CA ILE A 305 17.69 -14.26 -19.03
C ILE A 305 17.42 -15.12 -17.80
N THR A 306 18.38 -15.06 -16.87
CA THR A 306 18.31 -15.61 -15.52
C THR A 306 18.30 -14.45 -14.54
N ILE A 307 17.25 -14.36 -13.73
CA ILE A 307 17.13 -13.41 -12.63
C ILE A 307 17.38 -14.19 -11.33
N THR A 308 18.35 -13.77 -10.53
CA THR A 308 18.62 -14.35 -9.20
C THR A 308 18.13 -13.40 -8.11
N GLY A 309 17.78 -13.95 -6.94
CA GLY A 309 17.15 -13.17 -5.88
C GLY A 309 16.66 -13.98 -4.68
N THR A 310 15.67 -13.42 -3.97
CA THR A 310 14.99 -14.05 -2.84
C THR A 310 13.47 -14.04 -3.03
N ASP A 311 12.81 -15.09 -2.54
CA ASP A 311 11.35 -15.27 -2.58
C ASP A 311 10.74 -15.16 -3.99
N LEU A 312 11.54 -15.46 -5.03
CA LEU A 312 11.15 -15.33 -6.44
C LEU A 312 10.04 -16.33 -6.85
N ASP A 313 9.79 -17.36 -6.06
CA ASP A 313 8.67 -18.29 -6.22
C ASP A 313 7.31 -17.64 -6.02
N LEU A 314 7.26 -16.46 -5.39
CA LEU A 314 6.03 -15.68 -5.20
C LEU A 314 5.56 -14.95 -6.46
N VAL A 315 6.44 -14.77 -7.46
CA VAL A 315 6.15 -14.02 -8.69
C VAL A 315 5.14 -14.78 -9.55
N ALA A 316 3.99 -14.17 -9.84
CA ALA A 316 3.01 -14.72 -10.78
C ALA A 316 3.22 -14.21 -12.21
N LYS A 317 3.79 -13.02 -12.35
CA LYS A 317 4.21 -12.45 -13.63
C LYS A 317 5.26 -11.37 -13.42
N LEU A 318 6.11 -11.19 -14.42
CA LEU A 318 7.03 -10.07 -14.52
C LEU A 318 6.48 -9.05 -15.50
N VAL A 319 6.78 -7.77 -15.31
CA VAL A 319 6.51 -6.72 -16.29
C VAL A 319 7.84 -6.26 -16.85
N LEU A 320 8.09 -6.65 -18.10
CA LEU A 320 9.30 -6.23 -18.82
C LEU A 320 8.99 -4.93 -19.60
N PRO A 321 9.88 -3.92 -19.57
CA PRO A 321 9.70 -2.71 -20.36
C PRO A 321 9.47 -3.04 -21.84
N GLY A 322 8.54 -2.36 -22.50
CA GLY A 322 8.20 -2.59 -23.92
C GLY A 322 7.44 -3.90 -24.23
N ALA A 323 7.60 -4.94 -23.40
CA ALA A 323 6.96 -6.24 -23.58
C ALA A 323 5.66 -6.44 -22.75
N GLY A 324 5.46 -5.65 -21.69
CA GLY A 324 4.30 -5.79 -20.81
C GLY A 324 4.39 -7.03 -19.91
N ASP A 325 3.25 -7.65 -19.63
CA ASP A 325 3.12 -8.80 -18.71
C ASP A 325 3.69 -10.09 -19.30
N VAL A 326 4.69 -10.68 -18.63
CA VAL A 326 5.22 -12.02 -18.88
C VAL A 326 4.78 -12.94 -17.74
N LEU A 327 3.83 -13.83 -18.03
CA LEU A 327 3.23 -14.73 -17.04
C LEU A 327 4.21 -15.81 -16.58
N ALA A 328 4.13 -16.21 -15.31
CA ALA A 328 4.99 -17.27 -14.75
C ALA A 328 4.86 -18.62 -15.47
N THR A 329 3.69 -18.90 -16.06
CA THR A 329 3.46 -20.08 -16.90
C THR A 329 4.29 -20.09 -18.19
N SER A 330 4.87 -18.95 -18.59
CA SER A 330 5.78 -18.83 -19.73
C SER A 330 7.26 -18.84 -19.33
N PHE A 331 7.56 -18.88 -18.03
CA PHE A 331 8.94 -19.02 -17.56
C PHE A 331 9.46 -20.41 -17.88
N ILE A 332 10.76 -20.49 -18.19
CA ILE A 332 11.46 -21.74 -18.42
C ILE A 332 11.64 -22.49 -17.10
N SER A 333 11.96 -21.77 -16.03
CA SER A 333 12.01 -22.31 -14.68
C SER A 333 11.82 -21.21 -13.64
N GLN A 334 11.28 -21.58 -12.47
CA GLN A 334 11.09 -20.68 -11.34
C GLN A 334 11.31 -21.42 -10.03
N THR A 335 12.11 -20.84 -9.16
CA THR A 335 12.40 -21.30 -7.79
C THR A 335 12.38 -20.10 -6.84
N SER A 336 12.57 -20.32 -5.54
CA SER A 336 12.64 -19.21 -4.58
C SER A 336 13.85 -18.29 -4.77
N THR A 337 14.88 -18.73 -5.51
CA THR A 337 16.13 -17.97 -5.68
C THR A 337 16.46 -17.64 -7.13
N GLU A 338 15.69 -18.16 -8.09
CA GLU A 338 15.98 -18.01 -9.52
C GLU A 338 14.70 -18.02 -10.37
N ILE A 339 14.61 -17.13 -11.36
CA ILE A 339 13.66 -17.17 -12.48
C ILE A 339 14.44 -17.21 -13.79
N LYS A 340 14.10 -18.11 -14.71
CA LYS A 340 14.60 -18.14 -16.09
C LYS A 340 13.47 -17.90 -17.07
N LEU A 341 13.65 -16.98 -18.01
CA LEU A 341 12.66 -16.65 -19.04
C LEU A 341 13.32 -16.20 -20.33
N ALA A 342 12.66 -16.44 -21.46
CA ALA A 342 13.04 -15.84 -22.74
C ALA A 342 12.66 -14.35 -22.74
N VAL A 343 13.52 -13.49 -23.29
CA VAL A 343 13.23 -12.06 -23.44
C VAL A 343 12.31 -11.87 -24.66
N PRO A 344 11.09 -11.31 -24.52
CA PRO A 344 10.22 -11.06 -25.66
C PRO A 344 10.85 -10.10 -26.67
N ALA A 345 10.60 -10.29 -27.98
CA ALA A 345 11.18 -9.46 -29.04
C ALA A 345 10.82 -7.96 -28.97
N THR A 346 9.72 -7.62 -28.30
CA THR A 346 9.28 -6.23 -28.10
C THR A 346 9.85 -5.59 -26.84
N ALA A 347 10.66 -6.31 -26.05
CA ALA A 347 11.23 -5.77 -24.83
C ALA A 347 12.16 -4.59 -25.13
N THR A 348 12.09 -3.55 -24.31
CA THR A 348 12.98 -2.39 -24.31
C THR A 348 13.85 -2.39 -23.05
N GLN A 349 14.87 -1.52 -23.00
CA GLN A 349 15.64 -1.32 -21.79
C GLN A 349 14.79 -0.69 -20.67
N GLY A 350 15.01 -1.12 -19.41
CA GLY A 350 14.38 -0.52 -18.23
C GLY A 350 14.28 -1.44 -17.03
N ALA A 351 13.71 -0.94 -15.93
CA ALA A 351 13.49 -1.71 -14.71
C ALA A 351 12.46 -2.82 -14.91
N VAL A 352 12.69 -3.97 -14.27
CA VAL A 352 11.75 -5.08 -14.26
C VAL A 352 10.87 -4.99 -13.01
N ASP A 353 9.55 -4.98 -13.20
CA ASP A 353 8.59 -5.05 -12.10
C ASP A 353 8.04 -6.48 -11.96
N TYR A 354 7.43 -6.80 -10.82
CA TYR A 354 6.73 -8.05 -10.59
C TYR A 354 5.29 -7.82 -10.18
N ILE A 355 4.46 -8.84 -10.40
CA ILE A 355 3.18 -9.03 -9.70
C ILE A 355 3.17 -10.43 -9.08
N THR A 356 2.90 -10.53 -7.77
CA THR A 356 2.84 -11.83 -7.07
C THR A 356 1.53 -12.57 -7.32
N VAL A 357 1.48 -13.85 -6.95
CA VAL A 357 0.26 -14.69 -6.96
C VAL A 357 -0.91 -14.12 -6.15
N HIS A 358 -0.65 -13.13 -5.29
CA HIS A 358 -1.66 -12.46 -4.47
C HIS A 358 -1.86 -10.99 -4.85
N GLY A 359 -1.35 -10.56 -6.01
CA GLY A 359 -1.63 -9.24 -6.58
C GLY A 359 -0.77 -8.10 -6.04
N TYR A 360 0.33 -8.38 -5.34
CA TYR A 360 1.30 -7.35 -4.94
C TYR A 360 2.14 -6.97 -6.14
N ALA A 361 2.20 -5.68 -6.44
CA ALA A 361 3.03 -5.13 -7.50
C ALA A 361 4.17 -4.29 -6.90
N GLY A 362 5.33 -4.34 -7.52
CA GLY A 362 6.47 -3.52 -7.15
C GLY A 362 7.68 -3.75 -8.04
N PRO A 363 8.73 -2.93 -7.88
CA PRO A 363 9.98 -3.12 -8.58
C PRO A 363 10.65 -4.39 -8.09
N LEU A 364 11.14 -5.21 -9.01
CA LEU A 364 11.89 -6.41 -8.66
C LEU A 364 13.31 -6.06 -8.19
N GLY A 365 13.87 -4.93 -8.63
CA GLY A 365 15.21 -4.47 -8.24
C GLY A 365 16.30 -4.78 -9.26
N VAL A 366 15.94 -5.29 -10.45
CA VAL A 366 16.86 -5.53 -11.57
C VAL A 366 16.46 -4.71 -12.80
N VAL A 367 17.41 -4.48 -13.70
CA VAL A 367 17.22 -3.70 -14.93
C VAL A 367 17.55 -4.60 -16.12
N LEU A 368 16.62 -4.71 -17.07
CA LEU A 368 16.87 -5.31 -18.36
C LEU A 368 17.63 -4.29 -19.22
N ARG A 369 18.83 -4.66 -19.66
CA ARG A 369 19.65 -3.87 -20.60
C ARG A 369 19.65 -4.57 -21.95
N LEU A 370 19.56 -3.79 -23.02
CA LEU A 370 19.66 -4.29 -24.39
C LEU A 370 21.03 -3.97 -24.97
N PRO A 371 21.50 -4.72 -25.99
CA PRO A 371 22.74 -4.38 -26.67
C PRO A 371 22.64 -2.99 -27.28
N SER A 372 23.78 -2.32 -27.38
CA SER A 372 23.91 -1.06 -28.10
C SER A 372 23.40 -1.24 -29.54
N THR A 373 22.32 -0.57 -29.93
CA THR A 373 21.82 -0.57 -31.31
C THR A 373 22.63 0.44 -32.13
N GLY A 374 23.76 0.00 -32.67
CA GLY A 374 24.55 0.76 -33.62
C GLY A 374 25.88 0.10 -33.96
N GLY A 375 26.31 0.22 -35.22
CA GLY A 375 27.61 -0.30 -35.66
C GLY A 375 28.74 0.40 -34.92
N PHE A 376 29.49 -0.34 -34.10
CA PHE A 376 30.79 0.12 -33.62
C PHE A 376 31.67 0.35 -34.86
N PRO A 377 32.21 1.56 -35.11
CA PRO A 377 33.17 1.78 -36.17
C PRO A 377 34.29 0.74 -36.05
N THR A 378 34.57 0.05 -37.16
CA THR A 378 35.72 -0.85 -37.22
C THR A 378 36.98 -0.02 -37.05
N LEU A 379 37.76 -0.32 -36.02
CA LEU A 379 39.05 0.32 -35.79
C LEU A 379 40.11 -0.33 -36.67
N ASP A 380 41.03 0.46 -37.19
CA ASP A 380 42.13 -0.02 -38.04
C ASP A 380 43.10 -0.92 -37.25
N TYR A 381 43.22 -0.68 -35.94
CA TYR A 381 44.04 -1.48 -35.04
C TYR A 381 43.39 -1.63 -33.67
N TYR A 382 43.24 -2.86 -33.19
CA TYR A 382 42.68 -3.13 -31.86
C TYR A 382 43.78 -3.33 -30.81
N ILE A 383 43.62 -2.66 -29.67
CA ILE A 383 44.38 -2.88 -28.44
C ILE A 383 43.60 -3.81 -27.51
N TYR A 384 42.29 -3.61 -27.41
CA TYR A 384 41.34 -4.46 -26.71
C TYR A 384 40.09 -4.67 -27.56
N LYS A 385 39.70 -5.93 -27.76
CA LYS A 385 38.45 -6.35 -28.39
C LYS A 385 38.12 -7.76 -27.90
N ASP A 386 37.07 -7.90 -27.09
CA ASP A 386 36.77 -9.16 -26.38
C ASP A 386 38.04 -9.76 -25.75
N GLY A 387 38.85 -8.91 -25.12
CA GLY A 387 40.17 -9.27 -24.60
C GLY A 387 41.32 -8.44 -25.17
N LEU A 388 42.46 -8.45 -24.47
CA LEU A 388 43.67 -7.77 -24.91
C LEU A 388 44.25 -8.45 -26.14
N GLN A 389 44.59 -7.65 -27.15
CA GLN A 389 45.15 -8.15 -28.39
C GLN A 389 46.62 -8.56 -28.24
N SER A 390 47.10 -9.38 -29.17
CA SER A 390 48.49 -9.88 -29.16
C SER A 390 49.50 -8.73 -29.07
N GLY A 391 50.50 -8.87 -28.20
CA GLY A 391 51.50 -7.83 -27.93
C GLY A 391 51.12 -6.84 -26.84
N TRP A 392 49.87 -6.84 -26.38
CA TRP A 392 49.43 -6.04 -25.22
C TRP A 392 49.28 -6.90 -23.97
N SER A 393 49.52 -6.29 -22.81
CA SER A 393 49.42 -6.96 -21.51
C SER A 393 48.95 -5.98 -20.45
N ALA A 394 48.23 -6.49 -19.46
CA ALA A 394 47.72 -5.71 -18.34
C ALA A 394 48.78 -5.60 -17.24
N TRP A 395 49.16 -4.38 -16.87
CA TRP A 395 49.87 -4.10 -15.61
C TRP A 395 48.92 -3.90 -14.43
N GLY A 396 47.61 -3.83 -14.70
CA GLY A 396 46.56 -3.69 -13.70
C GLY A 396 46.34 -2.26 -13.22
N GLY A 397 47.41 -1.50 -13.03
CA GLY A 397 47.35 -0.12 -12.55
C GLY A 397 47.09 -0.04 -11.04
N TRP A 398 46.31 0.93 -10.58
CA TRP A 398 46.13 1.20 -9.14
C TRP A 398 44.76 1.79 -8.81
N GLY A 399 44.44 1.89 -7.52
CA GLY A 399 43.25 2.61 -7.02
C GLY A 399 41.92 1.93 -7.33
N HIS A 400 41.88 0.59 -7.30
CA HIS A 400 40.67 -0.21 -7.51
C HIS A 400 40.45 -1.24 -6.40
N VAL A 401 39.18 -1.54 -6.12
CA VAL A 401 38.72 -2.67 -5.28
C VAL A 401 38.78 -3.97 -6.06
N SER A 402 38.42 -3.91 -7.35
CA SER A 402 38.50 -5.04 -8.27
C SER A 402 38.67 -4.56 -9.70
N GLN A 403 39.31 -5.40 -10.52
CA GLN A 403 39.49 -5.18 -11.95
C GLN A 403 39.47 -6.53 -12.68
N SER A 404 38.86 -6.56 -13.87
CA SER A 404 38.81 -7.74 -14.73
C SER A 404 38.86 -7.32 -16.20
N PHE A 405 39.75 -7.95 -16.96
CA PHE A 405 39.88 -7.78 -18.42
C PHE A 405 39.05 -8.80 -19.22
N THR A 406 38.41 -9.76 -18.54
CA THR A 406 37.59 -10.83 -19.12
C THR A 406 36.19 -10.80 -18.53
N ASN A 407 35.70 -9.61 -18.19
CA ASN A 407 34.39 -9.43 -17.58
C ASN A 407 33.31 -9.48 -18.68
N THR A 408 32.28 -10.28 -18.46
CA THR A 408 31.16 -10.45 -19.39
C THR A 408 29.95 -9.57 -19.06
N GLU A 409 30.04 -8.75 -18.00
CA GLU A 409 28.98 -7.80 -17.64
C GLU A 409 29.11 -6.51 -18.46
N ASN A 410 28.02 -6.06 -19.06
CA ASN A 410 27.93 -4.81 -19.83
C ASN A 410 29.05 -4.64 -20.88
N PRO A 411 29.36 -5.60 -21.78
CA PRO A 411 30.16 -5.29 -22.95
C PRO A 411 29.51 -4.19 -23.78
N ALA A 412 30.31 -3.28 -24.33
CA ALA A 412 29.81 -2.31 -25.31
C ALA A 412 29.48 -3.04 -26.61
N ASN A 413 30.42 -3.90 -27.05
CA ASN A 413 30.35 -4.74 -28.22
C ASN A 413 30.90 -6.15 -27.89
N GLY A 414 30.41 -7.18 -28.58
CA GLY A 414 30.89 -8.54 -28.35
C GLY A 414 30.48 -9.12 -27.00
N THR A 415 31.40 -9.84 -26.35
CA THR A 415 31.15 -10.68 -25.16
C THR A 415 31.88 -10.23 -23.91
N MET A 416 32.93 -9.41 -24.01
CA MET A 416 33.74 -8.99 -22.86
C MET A 416 34.13 -7.51 -22.90
N ALA A 417 34.03 -6.85 -21.75
CA ALA A 417 34.61 -5.53 -21.50
C ALA A 417 35.53 -5.56 -20.28
N ILE A 418 36.43 -4.58 -20.20
CA ILE A 418 37.25 -4.33 -19.01
C ILE A 418 36.35 -3.70 -17.95
N LYS A 419 36.19 -4.36 -16.80
CA LYS A 419 35.51 -3.81 -15.62
C LYS A 419 36.54 -3.35 -14.60
N SER A 420 36.40 -2.14 -14.08
CA SER A 420 37.20 -1.64 -12.96
C SER A 420 36.29 -0.98 -11.93
N VAL A 421 36.53 -1.25 -10.66
CA VAL A 421 35.81 -0.67 -9.52
C VAL A 421 36.79 0.22 -8.77
N PHE A 422 36.88 1.50 -9.17
CA PHE A 422 37.83 2.44 -8.57
C PHE A 422 37.42 2.84 -7.15
N ASN A 423 38.37 2.86 -6.22
CA ASN A 423 38.21 3.43 -4.88
C ASN A 423 39.07 4.68 -4.65
N ASP A 424 39.80 5.11 -5.67
CA ASP A 424 40.65 6.31 -5.66
C ASP A 424 40.16 7.29 -6.73
N ALA A 425 40.16 8.59 -6.40
CA ALA A 425 39.84 9.68 -7.31
C ALA A 425 40.71 9.70 -8.58
N TYR A 426 41.92 9.14 -8.50
CA TYR A 426 42.93 9.06 -9.56
C TYR A 426 43.38 7.62 -9.85
N GLY A 427 42.56 6.63 -9.52
CA GLY A 427 42.80 5.23 -9.89
C GLY A 427 42.98 5.06 -11.39
N ALA A 428 43.79 4.09 -11.81
CA ALA A 428 44.16 3.88 -13.21
C ALA A 428 44.03 2.42 -13.63
N ILE A 429 43.50 2.21 -14.83
CA ILE A 429 43.68 0.98 -15.61
C ILE A 429 44.94 1.19 -16.45
N GLN A 430 45.87 0.23 -16.41
CA GLN A 430 47.18 0.35 -17.02
C GLN A 430 47.47 -0.85 -17.92
N ILE A 431 47.72 -0.58 -19.20
CA ILE A 431 48.06 -1.58 -20.21
C ILE A 431 49.34 -1.17 -20.95
N HIS A 432 50.15 -2.14 -21.34
CA HIS A 432 51.46 -1.89 -21.96
C HIS A 432 51.71 -2.85 -23.13
N ASN A 433 52.59 -2.46 -24.04
CA ASN A 433 52.91 -3.22 -25.27
C ASN A 433 54.27 -3.92 -25.25
N GLY A 434 54.83 -4.12 -24.05
CA GLY A 434 56.17 -4.70 -23.85
C GLY A 434 57.34 -3.85 -24.35
N GLY A 435 57.13 -2.56 -24.63
CA GLY A 435 58.17 -1.64 -25.12
C GLY A 435 58.35 -1.64 -26.63
N SER A 436 57.37 -2.14 -27.39
CA SER A 436 57.37 -2.13 -28.85
C SER A 436 57.12 -0.70 -29.36
N PRO A 437 58.11 0.01 -29.94
CA PRO A 437 57.92 1.39 -30.36
C PRO A 437 57.09 1.47 -31.65
N GLY A 438 56.42 2.60 -31.88
CA GLY A 438 55.81 2.92 -33.17
C GLY A 438 54.42 2.36 -33.44
N ILE A 439 53.76 1.65 -32.50
CA ILE A 439 52.42 1.07 -32.73
C ILE A 439 51.38 2.14 -33.10
N PHE A 440 51.50 3.34 -32.51
CA PHE A 440 50.57 4.45 -32.74
C PHE A 440 50.96 5.30 -33.96
N ALA A 441 52.13 5.06 -34.56
CA ALA A 441 52.60 5.83 -35.70
C ALA A 441 51.72 5.57 -36.95
N GLY A 442 51.25 6.65 -37.58
CA GLY A 442 50.40 6.57 -38.77
C GLY A 442 48.90 6.58 -38.49
N TYR A 443 48.48 6.51 -37.23
CA TYR A 443 47.10 6.74 -36.81
C TYR A 443 46.90 8.17 -36.32
N ASN A 444 45.68 8.68 -36.39
CA ASN A 444 45.35 10.03 -35.94
C ASN A 444 44.53 10.03 -34.64
N TYR A 445 43.82 8.94 -34.33
CA TYR A 445 42.90 8.87 -33.20
C TYR A 445 43.07 7.58 -32.40
N LEU A 446 42.97 7.69 -31.08
CA LEU A 446 42.73 6.59 -30.15
C LEU A 446 41.26 6.61 -29.78
N VAL A 447 40.61 5.45 -29.86
CA VAL A 447 39.18 5.27 -29.65
C VAL A 447 38.95 4.23 -28.58
N PHE A 448 37.99 4.47 -27.70
CA PHE A 448 37.47 3.48 -26.77
C PHE A 448 36.09 3.87 -26.28
N TYR A 449 35.39 2.93 -25.66
CA TYR A 449 34.04 3.12 -25.16
C TYR A 449 34.06 3.02 -23.66
N VAL A 450 33.42 3.96 -22.97
CA VAL A 450 33.35 3.99 -21.51
C VAL A 450 31.91 4.09 -21.04
N HIS A 451 31.55 3.26 -20.08
CA HIS A 451 30.28 3.31 -19.38
C HIS A 451 30.54 3.38 -17.88
N VAL A 452 29.94 4.37 -17.22
CA VAL A 452 30.07 4.57 -15.77
C VAL A 452 28.71 4.32 -15.11
N VAL A 453 28.71 3.53 -14.04
CA VAL A 453 27.47 3.17 -13.32
C VAL A 453 27.27 4.05 -12.08
N GLY A 454 26.05 4.57 -11.92
CA GLY A 454 25.57 5.16 -10.67
C GLY A 454 25.68 6.68 -10.57
N GLN A 455 26.86 7.27 -10.87
CA GLN A 455 27.10 8.72 -10.77
C GLN A 455 27.89 9.24 -11.97
N ASP A 456 27.62 10.50 -12.37
CA ASP A 456 28.40 11.20 -13.39
C ASP A 456 29.87 11.24 -12.98
N SER A 457 30.76 11.03 -13.94
CA SER A 457 32.18 10.85 -13.67
C SER A 457 33.03 11.39 -14.81
N LYS A 458 34.29 11.68 -14.50
CA LYS A 458 35.32 12.03 -15.46
C LYS A 458 36.36 10.93 -15.50
N VAL A 459 36.69 10.48 -16.71
CA VAL A 459 37.79 9.56 -16.97
C VAL A 459 38.76 10.28 -17.89
N ILE A 460 40.05 10.21 -17.64
CA ILE A 460 41.08 10.81 -18.49
C ILE A 460 41.94 9.75 -19.14
N VAL A 461 42.57 10.12 -20.26
CA VAL A 461 43.50 9.27 -20.99
C VAL A 461 44.89 9.88 -20.92
N GLN A 462 45.87 9.04 -20.60
CA GLN A 462 47.27 9.42 -20.48
C GLN A 462 48.12 8.33 -21.16
N ILE A 463 49.14 8.75 -21.91
CA ILE A 463 50.13 7.86 -22.52
C ILE A 463 51.46 7.96 -21.77
N ASP A 464 52.09 6.82 -21.54
CA ASP A 464 53.32 6.67 -20.77
C ASP A 464 53.25 7.45 -19.43
N ASN A 465 54.36 8.06 -19.02
CA ASN A 465 54.41 8.89 -17.82
C ASN A 465 54.36 10.40 -18.13
N ASN A 466 53.76 10.77 -19.27
CA ASN A 466 53.73 12.17 -19.72
C ASN A 466 52.70 13.00 -18.94
N ALA A 467 52.95 14.30 -18.73
CA ALA A 467 52.04 15.19 -18.00
C ALA A 467 50.74 15.51 -18.78
N ASP A 468 50.77 15.38 -20.11
CA ASP A 468 49.61 15.64 -20.97
C ASP A 468 48.54 14.55 -20.81
N PHE A 469 47.27 14.97 -20.79
CA PHE A 469 46.12 14.07 -20.74
C PHE A 469 44.94 14.64 -21.54
N TYR A 470 44.07 13.74 -22.01
CA TYR A 470 42.81 14.11 -22.67
C TYR A 470 41.65 13.95 -21.67
N PRO A 471 40.88 15.00 -21.35
CA PRO A 471 39.82 14.95 -20.34
C PRO A 471 38.38 14.96 -20.92
N PRO A 472 37.82 13.80 -21.23
CA PRO A 472 36.40 13.69 -21.56
C PRO A 472 35.50 13.72 -20.31
N GLU A 473 34.29 14.28 -20.46
CA GLU A 473 33.23 14.30 -19.43
C GLU A 473 32.09 13.34 -19.81
N PHE A 474 31.52 12.63 -18.83
CA PHE A 474 30.50 11.59 -19.08
C PHE A 474 29.27 11.76 -18.22
N THR A 475 28.12 11.51 -18.84
CA THR A 475 26.88 11.26 -18.13
C THR A 475 26.78 9.77 -17.78
N LYS A 476 26.27 9.46 -16.59
CA LYS A 476 26.13 8.07 -16.12
C LYS A 476 25.17 7.21 -16.95
N ASP A 477 25.30 5.90 -16.78
CA ASP A 477 24.35 4.86 -17.19
C ASP A 477 24.15 4.69 -18.72
N LYS A 478 25.08 5.22 -19.52
CA LYS A 478 25.20 4.99 -20.98
C LYS A 478 26.66 4.82 -21.40
N TYR A 479 26.90 4.13 -22.52
CA TYR A 479 28.22 4.11 -23.15
C TYR A 479 28.49 5.42 -23.90
N HIS A 480 29.71 5.95 -23.73
CA HIS A 480 30.24 7.08 -24.49
C HIS A 480 31.40 6.61 -25.35
N GLN A 481 31.41 6.97 -26.63
CA GLN A 481 32.59 6.83 -27.47
C GLN A 481 33.56 7.97 -27.16
N ILE A 482 34.81 7.60 -26.89
CA ILE A 482 35.89 8.55 -26.65
C ILE A 482 36.77 8.55 -27.88
N VAL A 483 36.89 9.72 -28.49
CA VAL A 483 37.77 9.95 -29.63
C VAL A 483 38.88 10.88 -29.16
N VAL A 484 40.07 10.32 -28.97
CA VAL A 484 41.25 11.07 -28.52
C VAL A 484 42.10 11.41 -29.74
N PRO A 485 42.21 12.69 -30.14
CA PRO A 485 43.16 13.08 -31.17
C PRO A 485 44.59 12.81 -30.67
N LEU A 486 45.35 11.95 -31.34
CA LEU A 486 46.70 11.61 -30.91
C LEU A 486 47.65 12.81 -30.95
N ALA A 487 47.35 13.82 -31.78
CA ALA A 487 48.05 15.09 -31.80
C ALA A 487 47.90 15.91 -30.50
N SER A 488 46.89 15.63 -29.67
CA SER A 488 46.72 16.29 -28.37
C SER A 488 47.53 15.65 -27.24
N LEU A 489 48.25 14.57 -27.52
CA LEU A 489 49.07 13.85 -26.55
C LEU A 489 50.53 13.85 -27.02
N ALA A 490 51.41 14.61 -26.37
CA ALA A 490 52.80 14.66 -26.79
C ALA A 490 53.48 13.28 -26.66
N GLY A 491 54.27 12.91 -27.67
CA GLY A 491 54.95 11.61 -27.72
C GLY A 491 54.10 10.45 -28.27
N SER A 492 52.89 10.72 -28.77
CA SER A 492 51.94 9.70 -29.25
C SER A 492 52.45 8.77 -30.34
N ASN A 493 53.55 9.06 -31.04
CA ASN A 493 54.16 8.11 -32.00
C ASN A 493 54.91 6.94 -31.33
N ASN A 494 55.31 7.06 -30.06
CA ASN A 494 56.16 6.08 -29.37
C ASN A 494 55.54 5.60 -28.04
N VAL A 495 54.23 5.38 -28.04
CA VAL A 495 53.51 4.90 -26.85
C VAL A 495 53.97 3.50 -26.49
N THR A 496 54.42 3.33 -25.24
CA THR A 496 54.73 2.02 -24.65
C THR A 496 53.68 1.57 -23.64
N GLU A 497 52.91 2.53 -23.12
CA GLU A 497 51.95 2.34 -22.06
C GLU A 497 50.73 3.25 -22.25
N LEU A 498 49.53 2.71 -22.05
CA LEU A 498 48.27 3.45 -22.03
C LEU A 498 47.62 3.37 -20.65
N ARG A 499 47.19 4.53 -20.14
CA ARG A 499 46.47 4.68 -18.87
C ARG A 499 45.10 5.30 -19.11
N ILE A 500 44.08 4.62 -18.60
CA ILE A 500 42.72 5.18 -18.52
C ILE A 500 42.37 5.36 -17.05
N LYS A 501 42.17 6.60 -16.63
CA LYS A 501 42.21 6.99 -15.21
C LYS A 501 40.91 7.62 -14.76
N ASN A 502 40.47 7.29 -13.55
CA ASN A 502 39.47 8.07 -12.85
C ASN A 502 39.99 9.51 -12.64
N ASN A 503 39.10 10.50 -12.70
CA ASN A 503 39.42 11.90 -12.45
C ASN A 503 38.28 12.61 -11.70
N ASN A 504 37.82 11.97 -10.62
CA ASN A 504 36.68 12.42 -9.83
C ASN A 504 37.17 13.02 -8.50
N THR A 505 37.43 14.33 -8.49
CA THR A 505 37.90 15.07 -7.29
C THR A 505 36.91 15.05 -6.11
N ASN A 506 35.65 14.69 -6.36
CA ASN A 506 34.58 14.64 -5.36
C ASN A 506 34.13 13.22 -4.97
N ALA A 507 34.80 12.14 -5.41
CA ALA A 507 34.35 10.76 -5.15
C ALA A 507 34.31 10.43 -3.64
N PRO A 508 33.14 10.49 -2.96
CA PRO A 508 33.06 10.24 -1.54
C PRO A 508 32.80 8.75 -1.32
N ALA A 509 33.77 7.99 -0.82
CA ALA A 509 33.64 6.62 -0.26
C ALA A 509 32.86 5.54 -1.05
N ASN A 510 32.28 5.85 -2.20
CA ASN A 510 31.49 4.96 -3.04
C ASN A 510 32.32 4.63 -4.28
N ASN A 511 32.57 3.34 -4.49
CA ASN A 511 33.41 2.89 -5.58
C ASN A 511 32.83 3.29 -6.95
N THR A 512 33.63 3.89 -7.82
CA THR A 512 33.24 4.23 -9.20
C THR A 512 33.39 2.99 -10.08
N ILE A 513 32.29 2.43 -10.57
CA ILE A 513 32.32 1.27 -11.45
C ILE A 513 32.37 1.75 -12.90
N VAL A 514 33.43 1.39 -13.61
CA VAL A 514 33.63 1.70 -15.03
C VAL A 514 33.74 0.42 -15.84
N PHE A 515 33.14 0.45 -17.03
CA PHE A 515 33.30 -0.56 -18.07
C PHE A 515 33.97 0.11 -19.27
N ILE A 516 35.04 -0.49 -19.78
CA ILE A 516 35.79 -0.01 -20.94
C ILE A 516 35.83 -1.10 -22.00
N ASP A 517 35.56 -0.72 -23.24
CA ASP A 517 35.53 -1.66 -24.35
C ASP A 517 36.04 -1.05 -25.66
N GLU A 518 36.32 -1.90 -26.65
CA GLU A 518 36.72 -1.55 -28.03
C GLU A 518 37.84 -0.48 -28.06
N ILE A 519 38.94 -0.73 -27.32
CA ILE A 519 40.11 0.16 -27.32
C ILE A 519 40.92 -0.09 -28.60
N GLY A 520 41.16 0.95 -29.40
CA GLY A 520 41.96 0.82 -30.61
C GLY A 520 42.31 2.15 -31.28
N LEU A 521 42.93 2.06 -32.44
CA LEU A 521 43.47 3.20 -33.19
C LEU A 521 42.82 3.28 -34.56
N THR A 522 42.70 4.48 -35.08
CA THR A 522 42.22 4.71 -36.44
C THR A 522 42.85 5.95 -37.10
N ILE A 523 42.93 5.90 -38.42
CA ILE A 523 43.46 6.97 -39.26
C ILE A 523 42.43 8.09 -39.42
N ASP A 524 41.17 7.73 -39.65
CA ASP A 524 40.10 8.70 -39.85
C ASP A 524 39.35 8.96 -38.55
N GLU A 525 38.75 10.13 -38.40
CA GLU A 525 37.90 10.41 -37.23
C GLU A 525 36.76 9.37 -37.20
N PRO A 526 36.67 8.53 -36.15
CA PRO A 526 35.65 7.50 -36.08
C PRO A 526 34.28 8.18 -35.96
N LEU A 527 33.28 7.56 -36.55
CA LEU A 527 31.92 8.05 -36.43
C LEU A 527 31.39 7.74 -35.03
N GLY A 528 30.59 8.65 -34.49
CA GLY A 528 29.91 8.52 -33.20
C GLY A 528 29.15 7.21 -33.03
N LEU A 529 28.86 6.83 -31.78
CA LEU A 529 27.74 5.92 -31.54
C LEU A 529 26.50 6.49 -32.23
N LEU A 530 25.72 5.61 -32.86
CA LEU A 530 24.42 6.01 -33.35
C LEU A 530 23.60 6.54 -32.17
N PRO A 531 23.00 7.73 -32.30
CA PRO A 531 22.38 8.38 -31.17
C PRO A 531 21.03 7.71 -30.85
N ASP A 532 20.71 7.51 -29.57
CA ASP A 532 19.47 6.83 -29.15
C ASP A 532 18.24 7.45 -29.83
N LEU A 533 17.48 6.67 -30.61
CA LEU A 533 16.20 7.11 -31.18
C LEU A 533 15.10 6.76 -30.18
N VAL A 534 14.40 7.77 -29.68
CA VAL A 534 13.22 7.58 -28.82
C VAL A 534 12.07 6.99 -29.63
N VAL A 535 11.92 7.43 -30.88
CA VAL A 535 10.98 6.82 -31.83
C VAL A 535 11.65 6.69 -33.21
N PRO A 536 12.04 5.48 -33.63
CA PRO A 536 12.62 5.26 -34.95
C PRO A 536 11.56 5.46 -36.04
N ILE A 537 11.93 6.14 -37.12
CA ILE A 537 11.21 6.20 -38.40
C ILE A 537 11.73 5.09 -39.32
N TYR A 538 13.05 4.90 -39.35
CA TYR A 538 13.72 3.80 -40.03
C TYR A 538 14.94 3.34 -39.20
N ASP A 539 14.98 2.04 -38.89
CA ASP A 539 16.13 1.32 -38.31
C ASP A 539 16.03 -0.13 -38.78
N ASP A 540 16.80 -0.50 -39.81
CA ASP A 540 16.70 -1.72 -40.64
C ASP A 540 15.34 -2.00 -41.30
N GLN A 541 14.28 -1.33 -40.84
CA GLN A 541 12.89 -1.47 -41.24
C GLN A 541 12.19 -0.13 -41.04
N VAL A 542 11.15 0.13 -41.85
CA VAL A 542 10.28 1.28 -41.65
C VAL A 542 9.40 1.06 -40.42
N ASN A 543 9.22 2.11 -39.62
CA ASN A 543 8.22 2.11 -38.57
C ASN A 543 6.80 2.02 -39.18
N SER A 544 6.32 0.79 -39.30
CA SER A 544 5.05 0.48 -39.95
C SER A 544 3.82 0.99 -39.19
N THR A 545 3.96 1.41 -37.93
CA THR A 545 2.88 2.06 -37.17
C THR A 545 2.55 3.42 -37.74
N HIS A 546 3.58 4.21 -38.09
CA HIS A 546 3.44 5.60 -38.49
C HIS A 546 3.67 5.86 -39.98
N PHE A 547 4.45 5.02 -40.66
CA PHE A 547 4.88 5.27 -42.03
C PHE A 547 4.77 4.05 -42.95
N GLY A 548 4.52 4.33 -44.22
CA GLY A 548 4.89 3.48 -45.35
C GLY A 548 6.02 4.14 -46.15
N PHE A 549 6.59 3.39 -47.09
CA PHE A 549 7.66 3.87 -47.97
C PHE A 549 7.16 4.07 -49.40
N GLY A 550 7.39 5.25 -49.96
CA GLY A 550 6.82 5.66 -51.26
C GLY A 550 7.75 5.52 -52.44
N GLY A 551 9.05 5.26 -52.22
CA GLY A 551 10.05 5.22 -53.28
C GLY A 551 10.41 6.59 -53.89
N GLY A 552 9.69 7.65 -53.52
CA GLY A 552 10.06 9.02 -53.87
C GLY A 552 9.77 9.45 -55.31
N TRP A 553 10.41 10.54 -55.75
CA TRP A 553 10.37 11.04 -57.13
C TRP A 553 11.77 11.45 -57.61
N GLY A 554 12.00 11.50 -58.92
CA GLY A 554 13.26 12.01 -59.49
C GLY A 554 14.50 11.17 -59.17
N GLY A 555 14.33 9.86 -58.96
CA GLY A 555 15.42 8.95 -58.59
C GLY A 555 14.95 7.50 -58.42
N THR A 556 15.82 6.65 -57.88
CA THR A 556 15.52 5.25 -57.53
C THR A 556 15.93 4.95 -56.10
N THR A 557 15.22 4.06 -55.41
CA THR A 557 15.59 3.65 -54.05
C THR A 557 15.43 2.16 -53.80
N THR A 558 16.43 1.62 -53.11
CA THR A 558 16.38 0.29 -52.49
C THR A 558 16.33 0.48 -50.99
N ILE A 559 15.20 0.14 -50.38
CA ILE A 559 14.97 0.38 -48.94
C ILE A 559 15.76 -0.55 -48.03
N ALA A 560 15.97 -1.80 -48.45
CA ALA A 560 16.69 -2.80 -47.69
C ALA A 560 17.96 -3.20 -48.45
N ASN A 561 18.91 -2.27 -48.55
CA ASN A 561 20.20 -2.52 -49.19
C ASN A 561 21.14 -3.19 -48.18
N SER A 562 21.42 -4.48 -48.40
CA SER A 562 22.34 -5.31 -47.62
C SER A 562 23.75 -5.37 -48.19
N ASP A 563 23.97 -4.84 -49.39
CA ASP A 563 25.16 -5.17 -50.17
C ASP A 563 26.37 -4.28 -49.84
N GLU A 564 26.12 -3.04 -49.40
CA GLU A 564 27.18 -2.08 -49.09
C GLU A 564 26.67 -0.93 -48.22
N ASN A 565 27.57 -0.30 -47.44
CA ASN A 565 27.32 0.94 -46.70
C ASN A 565 26.05 0.88 -45.84
N GLN A 566 26.05 0.04 -44.81
CA GLN A 566 25.11 0.07 -43.68
C GLN A 566 25.72 0.86 -42.52
N ARG A 567 24.91 1.61 -41.75
CA ARG A 567 25.39 2.33 -40.56
C ARG A 567 24.97 1.65 -39.26
N GLY A 568 23.69 1.32 -39.17
CA GLY A 568 23.10 0.49 -38.12
C GLY A 568 22.67 -0.85 -38.70
N GLY A 569 22.54 -1.87 -37.85
CA GLY A 569 21.93 -3.14 -38.22
C GLY A 569 22.57 -3.83 -39.44
N SER A 570 21.72 -4.31 -40.34
CA SER A 570 22.03 -5.17 -41.47
C SER A 570 21.67 -4.57 -42.83
N VAL A 571 20.87 -3.50 -42.88
CA VAL A 571 20.44 -2.85 -44.13
C VAL A 571 20.29 -1.33 -44.03
N SER A 572 20.71 -0.62 -45.07
CA SER A 572 20.49 0.83 -45.22
C SER A 572 19.56 1.14 -46.40
N ILE A 573 19.11 2.39 -46.50
CA ILE A 573 18.39 2.89 -47.67
C ILE A 573 19.40 3.38 -48.69
N LYS A 574 19.47 2.74 -49.86
CA LYS A 574 20.26 3.22 -51.00
C LYS A 574 19.39 4.09 -51.90
N ALA A 575 19.68 5.39 -51.95
CA ALA A 575 18.93 6.36 -52.75
C ALA A 575 19.81 6.97 -53.84
N THR A 576 19.38 6.85 -55.10
CA THR A 576 20.04 7.46 -56.26
C THR A 576 19.19 8.60 -56.78
N PHE A 577 19.74 9.81 -56.71
CA PHE A 577 19.13 11.04 -57.18
C PHE A 577 19.53 11.32 -58.62
N ALA A 578 18.56 11.71 -59.46
CA ALA A 578 18.80 12.05 -60.87
C ALA A 578 19.08 13.55 -61.11
N GLY A 579 19.01 14.38 -60.06
CA GLY A 579 19.03 15.84 -60.16
C GLY A 579 17.63 16.43 -60.40
N GLY A 580 17.56 17.76 -60.55
CA GLY A 580 16.29 18.44 -60.80
C GLY A 580 15.32 18.44 -59.62
N TRP A 581 15.82 18.46 -58.38
CA TRP A 581 15.01 18.51 -57.15
C TRP A 581 14.16 17.25 -56.91
N GLY A 582 14.71 16.08 -57.24
CA GLY A 582 14.14 14.77 -56.95
C GLY A 582 14.19 14.42 -55.46
N GLY A 583 13.17 13.73 -54.97
CA GLY A 583 13.05 13.25 -53.59
C GLY A 583 13.09 11.74 -53.50
N ALA A 584 14.23 11.10 -53.79
CA ALA A 584 14.32 9.65 -53.97
C ALA A 584 13.94 8.84 -52.72
N ALA A 585 14.21 9.33 -51.50
CA ALA A 585 13.79 8.65 -50.27
C ALA A 585 12.61 9.39 -49.60
N GLN A 586 11.44 8.76 -49.55
CA GLN A 586 10.20 9.34 -49.02
C GLN A 586 9.41 8.36 -48.15
N PHE A 587 8.99 8.86 -46.99
CA PHE A 587 8.17 8.16 -45.99
C PHE A 587 6.90 8.95 -45.77
N GLY A 588 5.76 8.28 -45.78
CA GLY A 588 4.47 8.94 -45.59
C GLY A 588 3.54 8.10 -44.73
N SER A 589 2.72 8.77 -43.95
CA SER A 589 1.73 8.09 -43.10
C SER A 589 0.65 7.39 -43.92
N TRP A 590 0.19 7.97 -45.03
CA TRP A 590 -0.71 7.36 -46.03
C TRP A 590 -1.73 6.35 -45.47
N GLY A 591 -2.68 6.85 -44.68
CA GLY A 591 -3.69 6.03 -44.01
C GLY A 591 -3.30 5.53 -42.61
N LYS A 592 -2.11 5.91 -42.13
CA LYS A 592 -1.63 5.70 -40.75
C LYS A 592 -1.68 7.01 -39.96
N THR A 593 -1.50 6.89 -38.64
CA THR A 593 -1.44 8.05 -37.74
C THR A 593 -0.09 8.75 -37.88
N PRO A 594 -0.04 10.07 -38.17
CA PRO A 594 1.21 10.84 -38.17
C PRO A 594 2.00 10.67 -36.87
N LEU A 595 3.33 10.64 -36.96
CA LEU A 595 4.22 10.44 -35.82
C LEU A 595 4.19 11.67 -34.89
N PRO A 596 3.75 11.56 -33.62
CA PRO A 596 3.78 12.69 -32.70
C PRO A 596 5.22 13.11 -32.35
N THR A 597 5.46 14.42 -32.20
CA THR A 597 6.76 14.99 -31.84
C THR A 597 6.82 15.50 -30.40
N ALA A 598 5.73 15.35 -29.63
CA ALA A 598 5.66 15.83 -28.26
C ALA A 598 6.76 15.20 -27.39
N GLY A 599 7.53 16.03 -26.69
CA GLY A 599 8.66 15.60 -25.86
C GLY A 599 9.98 15.41 -26.61
N MET A 600 9.98 15.51 -27.94
CA MET A 600 11.17 15.37 -28.79
C MET A 600 11.77 16.73 -29.11
N GLN A 601 13.09 16.78 -29.29
CA GLN A 601 13.85 17.99 -29.61
C GLN A 601 14.48 17.92 -31.01
N TYR A 602 14.89 16.73 -31.45
CA TYR A 602 15.63 16.56 -32.71
C TYR A 602 15.01 15.49 -33.60
N LEU A 603 15.16 15.69 -34.90
CA LEU A 603 15.02 14.66 -35.92
C LEU A 603 16.42 14.25 -36.37
N ALA A 604 16.81 13.03 -36.06
CA ALA A 604 18.12 12.49 -36.37
C ALA A 604 18.10 11.56 -37.58
N PHE A 605 19.21 11.53 -38.30
CA PHE A 605 19.49 10.57 -39.38
C PHE A 605 20.98 10.48 -39.67
N SER A 606 21.40 9.37 -40.26
CA SER A 606 22.75 9.16 -40.79
C SER A 606 22.73 9.12 -42.31
N ILE A 607 23.72 9.72 -42.96
CA ILE A 607 23.87 9.70 -44.42
C ILE A 607 25.32 9.45 -44.87
N TYR A 608 25.52 8.50 -45.80
CA TYR A 608 26.79 8.24 -46.48
C TYR A 608 26.75 8.82 -47.89
N GLY A 609 27.73 9.66 -48.23
CA GLY A 609 27.88 10.17 -49.59
C GLY A 609 28.60 9.20 -50.51
N GLY A 610 27.98 8.81 -51.63
CA GLY A 610 28.66 8.07 -52.68
C GLY A 610 29.72 8.91 -53.41
N THR A 611 30.46 8.28 -54.33
CA THR A 611 31.45 8.98 -55.15
C THR A 611 30.80 10.15 -55.91
N GLY A 612 31.40 11.33 -55.83
CA GLY A 612 30.93 12.54 -56.53
C GLY A 612 29.86 13.35 -55.80
N THR A 613 29.39 12.93 -54.62
CA THR A 613 28.39 13.68 -53.83
C THR A 613 28.99 14.61 -52.77
N GLY A 614 30.32 14.71 -52.71
CA GLY A 614 31.01 15.55 -51.72
C GLY A 614 30.64 17.03 -51.88
N ASP A 615 30.44 17.70 -50.75
CA ASP A 615 30.07 19.12 -50.65
C ASP A 615 28.71 19.49 -51.30
N LYS A 616 27.91 18.49 -51.71
CA LYS A 616 26.54 18.71 -52.19
C LYS A 616 25.59 18.86 -51.01
N ASN A 617 24.59 19.72 -51.14
CA ASN A 617 23.55 19.86 -50.13
C ASN A 617 22.36 18.95 -50.45
N ILE A 618 21.87 18.23 -49.46
CA ILE A 618 20.61 17.49 -49.52
C ILE A 618 19.62 18.14 -48.57
N GLN A 619 18.37 18.21 -49.02
CA GLN A 619 17.29 18.80 -48.26
C GLN A 619 16.52 17.70 -47.52
N LEU A 620 16.48 17.78 -46.19
CA LEU A 620 15.53 17.02 -45.37
C LEU A 620 14.26 17.84 -45.26
N GLY A 621 13.18 17.34 -45.85
CA GLY A 621 11.85 17.93 -45.77
C GLY A 621 10.90 17.10 -44.92
N ILE A 622 10.02 17.78 -44.19
CA ILE A 622 8.92 17.15 -43.46
C ILE A 622 7.60 17.88 -43.70
N LYS A 623 6.48 17.17 -43.52
CA LYS A 623 5.14 17.75 -43.45
C LYS A 623 4.41 17.26 -42.20
N PRO A 624 3.58 18.09 -41.53
CA PRO A 624 2.81 17.66 -40.37
C PRO A 624 1.79 16.55 -40.67
N THR A 625 1.25 16.57 -41.89
CA THR A 625 0.37 15.57 -42.50
C THR A 625 0.81 15.38 -43.96
N PRO A 626 0.46 14.28 -44.65
CA PRO A 626 0.83 14.09 -46.07
C PRO A 626 0.40 15.24 -47.00
N ASP A 627 -0.75 15.85 -46.70
CA ASP A 627 -1.31 16.98 -47.46
C ASP A 627 -0.89 18.35 -46.88
N GLY A 628 -0.03 18.37 -45.87
CA GLY A 628 0.40 19.58 -45.18
C GLY A 628 1.47 20.38 -45.93
N ALA A 629 1.70 21.62 -45.49
CA ALA A 629 2.81 22.43 -45.98
C ALA A 629 4.16 21.81 -45.55
N SER A 630 5.16 21.88 -46.42
CA SER A 630 6.50 21.36 -46.15
C SER A 630 7.37 22.37 -45.43
N SER A 631 8.10 21.91 -44.42
CA SER A 631 9.27 22.60 -43.83
C SER A 631 10.52 21.81 -44.17
N SER A 632 11.65 22.48 -44.39
CA SER A 632 12.88 21.80 -44.80
C SER A 632 14.14 22.46 -44.32
N VAL A 633 15.17 21.64 -44.06
CA VAL A 633 16.54 22.06 -43.78
C VAL A 633 17.49 21.45 -44.81
N GLN A 634 18.58 22.14 -45.12
CA GLN A 634 19.66 21.58 -45.94
C GLN A 634 20.83 21.12 -45.07
N VAL A 635 21.40 19.98 -45.42
CA VAL A 635 22.65 19.46 -44.84
C VAL A 635 23.65 19.11 -45.93
N THR A 636 24.94 19.15 -45.61
CA THR A 636 26.03 18.94 -46.58
C THR A 636 26.55 17.51 -46.59
N ILE A 637 26.40 16.80 -47.71
CA ILE A 637 26.88 15.44 -47.89
C ILE A 637 28.41 15.39 -47.91
N ARG A 638 28.97 14.38 -47.23
CA ARG A 638 30.41 14.08 -47.27
C ARG A 638 30.63 12.78 -48.04
N ALA A 639 31.36 12.86 -49.16
CA ALA A 639 31.66 11.68 -49.98
C ALA A 639 32.60 10.71 -49.24
N GLY A 640 32.36 9.41 -49.40
CA GLY A 640 33.21 8.33 -48.91
C GLY A 640 33.06 8.01 -47.42
N LYS A 641 32.15 8.68 -46.70
CA LYS A 641 31.93 8.46 -45.26
C LYS A 641 30.50 8.76 -44.84
N TRP A 642 30.10 8.16 -43.73
CA TRP A 642 28.85 8.53 -43.06
C TRP A 642 28.98 9.91 -42.40
N THR A 643 27.84 10.55 -42.18
CA THR A 643 27.70 11.76 -41.38
C THR A 643 26.37 11.68 -40.65
N ASP A 644 26.41 11.94 -39.35
CA ASP A 644 25.21 11.92 -38.50
C ASP A 644 24.70 13.35 -38.31
N TYR A 645 23.39 13.52 -38.45
CA TYR A 645 22.70 14.78 -38.28
C TYR A 645 21.66 14.68 -37.18
N ALA A 646 21.61 15.68 -36.30
CA ALA A 646 20.52 15.89 -35.37
C ALA A 646 19.91 17.28 -35.65
N ILE A 647 18.80 17.29 -36.37
CA ILE A 647 18.15 18.52 -36.82
C ILE A 647 17.19 18.99 -35.73
N PRO A 648 17.38 20.19 -35.15
CA PRO A 648 16.43 20.72 -34.18
C PRO A 648 15.05 20.83 -34.81
N LEU A 649 14.01 20.30 -34.16
CA LEU A 649 12.63 20.43 -34.66
C LEU A 649 12.19 21.89 -34.81
N SER A 650 12.81 22.80 -34.06
CA SER A 650 12.63 24.24 -34.20
C SER A 650 13.04 24.78 -35.57
N SER A 651 14.08 24.19 -36.19
CA SER A 651 14.49 24.54 -37.56
C SER A 651 13.51 24.05 -38.62
N LEU A 652 12.65 23.10 -38.26
CA LEU A 652 11.59 22.55 -39.11
C LEU A 652 10.20 23.10 -38.75
N GLY A 653 10.14 24.15 -37.91
CA GLY A 653 8.89 24.84 -37.56
C GLY A 653 8.13 24.26 -36.37
N ASN A 654 8.74 23.40 -35.55
CA ASN A 654 8.12 22.73 -34.39
C ASN A 654 6.75 22.10 -34.72
N PRO A 655 6.67 21.21 -35.71
CA PRO A 655 5.40 20.60 -36.06
C PRO A 655 4.93 19.70 -34.91
N ALA A 656 3.61 19.62 -34.67
CA ALA A 656 3.03 18.75 -33.65
C ALA A 656 3.13 17.25 -33.99
N SER A 657 3.34 16.93 -35.27
CA SER A 657 3.53 15.59 -35.79
C SER A 657 4.34 15.60 -37.08
N ILE A 658 4.85 14.46 -37.51
CA ILE A 658 5.45 14.22 -38.82
C ILE A 658 4.57 13.22 -39.56
N GLY A 659 3.88 13.70 -40.59
CA GLY A 659 3.02 12.88 -41.46
C GLY A 659 3.71 12.47 -42.77
N GLU A 660 4.76 13.19 -43.16
CA GLU A 660 5.62 12.86 -44.30
C GLU A 660 7.06 13.34 -44.03
N LEU A 661 8.04 12.57 -44.48
CA LEU A 661 9.48 12.88 -44.44
C LEU A 661 10.10 12.50 -45.78
N PHE A 662 10.96 13.36 -46.32
CA PHE A 662 11.65 13.10 -47.58
C PHE A 662 13.06 13.70 -47.61
N PHE A 663 13.95 13.04 -48.36
CA PHE A 663 15.27 13.55 -48.71
C PHE A 663 15.28 13.96 -50.17
N GLN A 664 15.63 15.20 -50.45
CA GLN A 664 15.54 15.82 -51.77
C GLN A 664 16.90 16.40 -52.22
N ASP A 665 17.30 16.16 -53.47
CA ASP A 665 18.51 16.79 -54.02
C ASP A 665 18.30 18.31 -54.25
N THR A 666 19.42 19.02 -54.39
CA THR A 666 19.42 20.47 -54.69
C THR A 666 20.02 20.71 -56.08
N ASP A 667 19.47 20.00 -57.07
CA ASP A 667 19.91 19.97 -58.47
C ASP A 667 21.28 19.29 -58.68
N TRP A 668 21.43 18.10 -58.11
CA TRP A 668 22.61 17.25 -58.31
C TRP A 668 22.22 15.77 -58.44
N ALA A 669 23.02 15.03 -59.21
CA ALA A 669 22.84 13.59 -59.39
C ALA A 669 23.91 12.82 -58.60
N GLY A 670 23.52 11.67 -58.04
CA GLY A 670 24.43 10.81 -57.28
C GLY A 670 23.71 9.85 -56.35
N THR A 671 24.46 8.91 -55.77
CA THR A 671 23.94 7.92 -54.82
C THR A 671 24.37 8.26 -53.41
N VAL A 672 23.44 8.14 -52.47
CA VAL A 672 23.69 8.22 -51.04
C VAL A 672 23.07 7.02 -50.34
N PHE A 673 23.56 6.72 -49.15
CA PHE A 673 22.96 5.72 -48.26
C PHE A 673 22.45 6.42 -47.02
N ILE A 674 21.24 6.11 -46.58
CA ILE A 674 20.57 6.77 -45.45
C ILE A 674 20.17 5.69 -44.45
N ASP A 675 20.35 5.99 -43.18
CA ASP A 675 20.10 5.03 -42.10
C ASP A 675 19.74 5.76 -40.80
N HIS A 676 19.29 5.00 -39.80
CA HIS A 676 19.07 5.45 -38.42
C HIS A 676 18.25 6.74 -38.29
N ILE A 677 17.07 6.76 -38.92
CA ILE A 677 16.19 7.94 -39.00
C ILE A 677 15.21 7.89 -37.82
N GLY A 678 15.10 8.93 -37.00
CA GLY A 678 14.12 8.96 -35.91
C GLY A 678 14.11 10.22 -35.05
N LEU A 679 13.22 10.25 -34.06
CA LEU A 679 13.10 11.37 -33.11
C LEU A 679 13.91 11.12 -31.84
N GLN A 680 14.44 12.21 -31.28
CA GLN A 680 15.23 12.26 -30.04
C GLN A 680 14.67 13.26 -29.04
#